data_AF-A0A7S1H2W4-F1
#
_entry.id   AF-A0A7S1H2W4-F1
#
_cell.length_a   1.000
_cell.length_b   1.000
_cell.length_c   1.000
_cell.angle_alpha   90.00
_cell.angle_beta   90.00
_cell.angle_gamma   90.00
#
_symmetry.space_group_name_H-M   'P 1'
#
loop_
_entity.id
_entity.type
_entity.pdbx_description
1 polymer ?
#
loop_
_entity_poly.entity_id
_entity_poly.type
_entity_poly.pdbx_seq_one_letter_code
_entity_poly.pdbx_strand_id
1 'polypeptide(L)'
;MLARHIEALKSTLFGLFYVMTEGVLWDNTPAMRRKTFFIMAIDYLQVQRILTAQRYGWTEATTNVVKNTDIVYLCTSLISQVIPRYSLFIVASLLVLGTLADTFYAAHLFKTGSIDRMWPLKLLRLLVATMVTTAFSSVIKWLLIPTDCLVSLERPTFSEEIDPGGDQCNPFAMPAILAVAPMILIALSYITFALVTSYLSFECNPLSRQPRASSTGRVEVLFAMVKVSGTILIYFADIVTSVAVTAVIFLGSCVVMRCHLQRLPWHDHRINMLRGAVLACVMWVSFSSLVVSVMEAADIFQEPFAQQQVQYALIGLIPVAFMLGIYMVHSKRDRIFDTINRLRGDWEGQQAALRAKEDAEMATSGLARSKSGYTQKSAATNVETVVPKKTMYTSFFDPTLDSKRAFRSGIEAHTAARMLLYHRKEDDLPFLRHVLMRGMEEHPDCPDLKLLRVAMERFVFKNNILAQEAEKAVKSHLNSLSIDFQYVVYVVDRKNTQASAQESIGIGNVTSMNLMEWGAGIERARKAHFQAVHKIRDFWRHLRKRSAHADTIANSDIADMIILLDEFETAMEAAKTEYESLLVNYSSSTELLQAYANFTDHVLNDSKTADKIRVQALTLENGERGGGSNDGEDDAAQVQLEQQCAASGTSSSQNDSARVKAAKWLESISCNILGPERKDILSLHRRVKALLLLLVMVAATGFVLIDQGLLTEQAMFRNIRLIDQTGFNRGYGFIASIELREQFLAARENKPDKFMAAQEYLYQVSKRLTDQHMINYEQLGSPELEDFYNNKVCNFFVPVGGKWENKSMNYWEYAIEYARYFARAGSTTMEEMTSLDMNIANISAEKANVAFVFENTHRNYIPTMEELLVKYEDNVESFGNLASQSVQVITAINGILSVLTSFFVIRNLPRSLKALQFRHLGCSFGMSLPRNVCQKLFKYYEDIELQMKILEDEELEQQNLLGMEDAASTHDSKNTHEEMSAKGNRSPMPKTSTQGKSSRDNSINKREGRGRAGRADDIEGGNDMPAIDDHNHVPLTLENVQMYTNANTKFSTDEMLRLHAVSSPDTKEAPFQQTKPAMSPLRGPLTSGKPEVQFPGDAEEVAGSEHEGHEDHSTLDDATDPNHVPSMSSGCSGGVAHEHEEEEAKKREEERR
;
A
#
# COMPACT_ATOMS: atom_id res chain seq x y z
N MET A 1 15.30 21.70 33.45
CA MET A 1 15.89 22.03 32.13
C MET A 1 15.50 21.00 31.07
N LEU A 2 15.80 19.71 31.27
CA LEU A 2 15.44 18.62 30.33
C LEU A 2 13.95 18.61 29.92
N ALA A 3 13.03 18.73 30.89
CA ALA A 3 11.58 18.77 30.58
C ALA A 3 11.20 19.93 29.63
N ARG A 4 11.79 21.12 29.80
CA ARG A 4 11.56 22.27 28.88
C ARG A 4 12.12 22.00 27.49
N HIS A 5 13.27 21.33 27.39
CA HIS A 5 13.83 20.92 26.10
C HIS A 5 12.98 19.86 25.41
N ILE A 6 12.45 18.89 26.16
CA ILE A 6 11.52 17.87 25.63
C ILE A 6 10.23 18.54 25.13
N GLU A 7 9.67 19.47 25.89
CA GLU A 7 8.45 20.19 25.50
C GLU A 7 8.67 21.09 24.28
N ALA A 8 9.80 21.79 24.22
CA ALA A 8 10.20 22.57 23.05
C ALA A 8 10.38 21.67 21.81
N LEU A 9 11.09 20.55 21.94
CA LEU A 9 11.29 19.57 20.87
C LEU A 9 9.94 19.01 20.39
N LYS A 10 9.05 18.65 21.32
CA LYS A 10 7.70 18.17 21.02
C LYS A 10 6.87 19.20 20.26
N SER A 11 6.89 20.47 20.69
CA SER A 11 6.17 21.56 20.00
C SER A 11 6.70 21.79 18.58
N THR A 12 8.03 21.74 18.40
CA THR A 12 8.67 21.84 17.07
C THR A 12 8.29 20.66 16.18
N LEU A 13 8.34 19.42 16.70
CA LEU A 13 7.94 18.23 15.96
C LEU A 13 6.45 18.30 15.58
N PHE A 14 5.58 18.68 16.51
CA PHE A 14 4.14 18.84 16.23
C PHE A 14 3.89 19.92 15.17
N GLY A 15 4.59 21.05 15.24
CA GLY A 15 4.51 22.10 14.21
C GLY A 15 4.93 21.58 12.83
N LEU A 16 6.03 20.83 12.77
CA LEU A 16 6.51 20.21 11.55
C LEU A 16 5.48 19.23 10.95
N PHE A 17 4.98 18.28 11.75
CA PHE A 17 3.99 17.31 11.28
C PHE A 17 2.66 17.96 10.91
N TYR A 18 2.26 19.01 11.63
CA TYR A 18 1.08 19.80 11.28
C TYR A 18 1.21 20.39 9.88
N VAL A 19 2.33 21.04 9.58
CA VAL A 19 2.54 21.58 8.24
C VAL A 19 2.68 20.48 7.20
N MET A 20 3.24 19.32 7.52
CA MET A 20 3.27 18.18 6.59
C MET A 20 1.88 17.63 6.26
N THR A 21 0.93 17.66 7.21
CA THR A 21 -0.42 17.12 7.05
C THR A 21 -1.43 18.13 6.51
N GLU A 22 -1.28 19.43 6.82
CA GLU A 22 -2.26 20.48 6.53
C GLU A 22 -2.35 20.88 5.04
N GLY A 23 -1.29 20.65 4.26
CA GLY A 23 -1.22 21.10 2.85
C GLY A 23 -1.99 20.27 1.83
N VAL A 24 -2.81 19.31 2.25
CA VAL A 24 -3.45 18.31 1.39
C VAL A 24 -4.95 18.59 1.31
N LEU A 25 -5.39 19.85 1.35
CA LEU A 25 -6.75 20.26 0.96
C LEU A 25 -6.95 20.07 -0.56
N TRP A 26 -6.81 18.83 -1.03
CA TRP A 26 -7.21 18.47 -2.37
C TRP A 26 -8.72 18.40 -2.38
N ASP A 27 -9.31 19.09 -3.35
CA ASP A 27 -10.66 18.81 -3.75
C ASP A 27 -10.83 17.30 -3.93
N ASN A 28 -12.00 16.79 -3.58
CA ASN A 28 -12.38 15.39 -3.71
C ASN A 28 -12.58 15.02 -5.19
N THR A 29 -11.54 15.25 -5.98
CA THR A 29 -11.49 15.01 -7.41
C THR A 29 -11.37 13.50 -7.66
N PRO A 30 -11.97 13.01 -8.75
CA PRO A 30 -11.81 11.62 -9.15
C PRO A 30 -10.34 11.24 -9.37
N ALA A 31 -9.49 12.19 -9.80
CA ALA A 31 -8.05 11.99 -9.95
C ALA A 31 -7.39 11.59 -8.62
N MET A 32 -7.73 12.24 -7.51
CA MET A 32 -7.16 11.89 -6.21
C MET A 32 -7.64 10.55 -5.65
N ARG A 33 -8.87 10.16 -5.96
CA ARG A 33 -9.36 8.81 -5.65
C ARG A 33 -8.57 7.75 -6.41
N ARG A 34 -8.33 7.97 -7.71
CA ARG A 34 -7.49 7.08 -8.53
C ARG A 34 -6.07 7.01 -7.98
N LYS A 35 -5.43 8.14 -7.67
CA LYS A 35 -4.09 8.17 -7.05
C LYS A 35 -4.06 7.36 -5.75
N THR A 36 -5.05 7.53 -4.88
CA THR A 36 -5.12 6.79 -3.61
C THR A 36 -5.25 5.29 -3.83
N PHE A 37 -6.09 4.87 -4.79
CA PHE A 37 -6.20 3.47 -5.19
C PHE A 37 -4.85 2.91 -5.69
N PHE A 38 -4.16 3.63 -6.58
CA PHE A 38 -2.84 3.22 -7.07
C PHE A 38 -1.81 3.09 -5.94
N ILE A 39 -1.76 4.04 -5.00
CA ILE A 39 -0.86 3.95 -3.85
C ILE A 39 -1.17 2.70 -3.01
N MET A 40 -2.46 2.39 -2.77
CA MET A 40 -2.85 1.18 -2.03
C MET A 40 -2.51 -0.11 -2.78
N ALA A 41 -2.60 -0.11 -4.12
CA ALA A 41 -2.22 -1.24 -4.95
C ALA A 41 -0.70 -1.47 -4.94
N ILE A 42 0.10 -0.39 -5.04
CA ILE A 42 1.57 -0.46 -4.90
C ILE A 42 1.94 -1.01 -3.52
N ASP A 43 1.30 -0.50 -2.47
CA ASP A 43 1.48 -0.98 -1.10
C ASP A 43 1.22 -2.48 -0.95
N TYR A 44 0.16 -2.97 -1.61
CA TYR A 44 -0.19 -4.38 -1.61
C TYR A 44 0.86 -5.22 -2.35
N LEU A 45 1.20 -4.83 -3.58
CA LEU A 45 2.16 -5.55 -4.43
C LEU A 45 3.54 -5.65 -3.77
N GLN A 46 3.99 -4.58 -3.10
CA GLN A 46 5.26 -4.60 -2.35
C GLN A 46 5.26 -5.63 -1.23
N VAL A 47 4.16 -5.74 -0.48
CA VAL A 47 4.00 -6.72 0.60
C VAL A 47 3.85 -8.14 0.03
N GLN A 48 3.07 -8.30 -1.03
CA GLN A 48 2.92 -9.58 -1.73
C GLN A 48 4.27 -10.11 -2.18
N ARG A 49 5.10 -9.28 -2.83
CA ARG A 49 6.46 -9.66 -3.26
C ARG A 49 7.34 -10.10 -2.10
N ILE A 50 7.26 -9.44 -0.94
CA ILE A 50 8.04 -9.85 0.24
C ILE A 50 7.58 -11.22 0.72
N LEU A 51 6.27 -11.45 0.77
CA LEU A 51 5.69 -12.69 1.27
C LEU A 51 5.84 -13.89 0.31
N THR A 52 6.01 -13.66 -0.99
CA THR A 52 6.18 -14.72 -2.00
C THR A 52 7.65 -14.91 -2.42
N ALA A 53 8.58 -14.61 -1.50
CA ALA A 53 9.99 -14.86 -1.73
C ALA A 53 10.30 -16.36 -1.68
N GLN A 54 11.25 -16.81 -2.50
CA GLN A 54 11.64 -18.23 -2.59
C GLN A 54 12.07 -18.82 -1.24
N ARG A 55 12.64 -18.00 -0.35
CA ARG A 55 13.04 -18.38 1.03
C ARG A 55 11.92 -18.89 1.92
N TYR A 56 10.66 -18.68 1.54
CA TYR A 56 9.50 -19.21 2.25
C TYR A 56 8.95 -20.49 1.59
N GLY A 57 9.71 -21.09 0.67
CA GLY A 57 9.37 -22.30 -0.08
C GLY A 57 8.61 -22.04 -1.38
N TRP A 58 8.49 -20.78 -1.80
CA TRP A 58 7.85 -20.46 -3.09
C TRP A 58 8.75 -20.88 -4.25
N THR A 59 8.16 -21.53 -5.24
CA THR A 59 8.86 -21.93 -6.47
C THR A 59 9.27 -20.69 -7.27
N GLU A 60 10.38 -20.79 -8.00
CA GLU A 60 10.90 -19.70 -8.83
C GLU A 60 9.86 -19.17 -9.83
N ALA A 61 9.15 -20.08 -10.51
CA ALA A 61 8.10 -19.71 -11.44
C ALA A 61 7.01 -18.85 -10.78
N THR A 62 6.62 -19.20 -9.55
CA THR A 62 5.61 -18.44 -8.80
C THR A 62 6.14 -17.07 -8.36
N THR A 63 7.37 -17.02 -7.85
CA THR A 63 8.02 -15.77 -7.48
C THR A 63 8.19 -14.85 -8.68
N ASN A 64 8.54 -15.38 -9.86
CA ASN A 64 8.69 -14.61 -11.10
C ASN A 64 7.36 -13.99 -11.58
N VAL A 65 6.25 -14.73 -11.48
CA VAL A 65 4.92 -14.17 -11.78
C VAL A 65 4.62 -12.98 -10.86
N VAL A 66 4.85 -13.11 -9.55
CA VAL A 66 4.59 -12.01 -8.61
C VAL A 66 5.54 -10.84 -8.84
N LYS A 67 6.83 -11.09 -9.09
CA LYS A 67 7.83 -10.07 -9.42
C LYS A 67 7.41 -9.23 -10.62
N ASN A 68 6.94 -9.88 -11.68
CA ASN A 68 6.50 -9.20 -12.91
C ASN A 68 5.24 -8.35 -12.72
N THR A 69 4.46 -8.59 -11.65
CA THR A 69 3.30 -7.76 -11.30
C THR A 69 3.64 -6.53 -10.45
N ASP A 70 4.77 -6.51 -9.74
CA ASP A 70 5.18 -5.36 -8.93
C ASP A 70 5.83 -4.29 -9.81
N ILE A 71 5.07 -3.23 -10.10
CA ILE A 71 5.52 -2.08 -10.90
C ILE A 71 6.80 -1.47 -10.34
N VAL A 72 6.96 -1.42 -9.01
CA VAL A 72 8.15 -0.84 -8.39
C VAL A 72 9.36 -1.73 -8.62
N TYR A 73 9.17 -3.05 -8.56
CA TYR A 73 10.22 -4.00 -8.94
C TYR A 73 10.58 -3.88 -10.42
N LEU A 74 9.59 -3.84 -11.32
CA LEU A 74 9.83 -3.69 -12.75
C LEU A 74 10.63 -2.42 -13.05
N CYS A 75 10.23 -1.28 -12.49
CA CYS A 75 10.98 -0.03 -12.63
C CYS A 75 12.39 -0.15 -12.04
N THR A 76 12.54 -0.79 -10.88
CA THR A 76 13.86 -0.97 -10.25
C THR A 76 14.75 -1.89 -11.09
N SER A 77 14.19 -2.96 -11.65
CA SER A 77 14.88 -3.93 -12.50
C SER A 77 15.35 -3.26 -13.80
N LEU A 78 14.48 -2.51 -14.47
CA LEU A 78 14.84 -1.72 -15.65
C LEU A 78 15.92 -0.68 -15.36
N ILE A 79 15.84 0.01 -14.21
CA ILE A 79 16.88 0.96 -13.80
C ILE A 79 18.19 0.22 -13.50
N SER A 80 18.13 -0.96 -12.88
CA SER A 80 19.33 -1.74 -12.52
C SER A 80 20.08 -2.33 -13.71
N GLN A 81 19.40 -2.50 -14.86
CA GLN A 81 20.08 -2.88 -16.11
C GLN A 81 21.01 -1.78 -16.63
N VAL A 82 20.70 -0.51 -16.33
CA VAL A 82 21.47 0.66 -16.80
C VAL A 82 22.42 1.16 -15.71
N ILE A 83 21.99 1.10 -14.45
CA ILE A 83 22.67 1.70 -13.31
C ILE A 83 23.15 0.59 -12.37
N PRO A 84 24.45 0.56 -12.01
CA PRO A 84 24.96 -0.40 -11.03
C PRO A 84 24.18 -0.37 -9.72
N ARG A 85 23.91 -1.54 -9.12
CA ARG A 85 23.09 -1.69 -7.91
C ARG A 85 23.55 -0.82 -6.74
N TYR A 86 24.87 -0.65 -6.56
CA TYR A 86 25.41 0.20 -5.51
C TYR A 86 24.97 1.68 -5.66
N SER A 87 24.66 2.12 -6.87
CA SER A 87 24.14 3.47 -7.11
C SER A 87 22.72 3.61 -6.58
N LEU A 88 21.87 2.57 -6.66
CA LEU A 88 20.54 2.58 -6.04
C LEU A 88 20.66 2.74 -4.51
N PHE A 89 21.65 2.08 -3.92
CA PHE A 89 22.00 2.25 -2.51
C PHE A 89 22.46 3.67 -2.17
N ILE A 90 23.36 4.26 -2.98
CA ILE A 90 23.82 5.65 -2.80
C ILE A 90 22.64 6.62 -2.91
N VAL A 91 21.79 6.44 -3.93
CA VAL A 91 20.58 7.25 -4.14
C VAL A 91 19.64 7.12 -2.95
N ALA A 92 19.37 5.91 -2.46
CA ALA A 92 18.52 5.68 -1.29
C ALA A 92 19.09 6.39 -0.05
N SER A 93 20.40 6.28 0.17
CA SER A 93 21.09 6.90 1.30
C SER A 93 21.03 8.42 1.24
N LEU A 94 21.32 9.01 0.07
CA LEU A 94 21.22 10.45 -0.16
C LEU A 94 19.78 10.95 0.00
N LEU A 95 18.79 10.18 -0.45
CA LEU A 95 17.39 10.55 -0.34
C LEU A 95 16.92 10.50 1.12
N VAL A 96 17.31 9.49 1.90
CA VAL A 96 17.01 9.41 3.33
C VAL A 96 17.71 10.52 4.10
N LEU A 97 19.02 10.70 3.92
CA LEU A 97 19.77 11.77 4.58
C LEU A 97 19.25 13.15 4.18
N GLY A 98 18.90 13.35 2.92
CA GLY A 98 18.26 14.56 2.42
C GLY A 98 16.90 14.81 3.08
N THR A 99 16.07 13.78 3.22
CA THR A 99 14.76 13.89 3.89
C THR A 99 14.92 14.20 5.38
N LEU A 100 15.89 13.57 6.06
CA LEU A 100 16.19 13.85 7.47
C LEU A 100 16.78 15.25 7.67
N ALA A 101 17.66 15.69 6.78
CA ALA A 101 18.23 17.03 6.79
C ALA A 101 17.16 18.10 6.52
N ASP A 102 16.27 17.86 5.55
CA ASP A 102 15.14 18.75 5.25
C ASP A 102 14.13 18.80 6.41
N THR A 103 13.87 17.65 7.06
CA THR A 103 13.08 17.57 8.30
C THR A 103 13.70 18.41 9.42
N PHE A 104 15.02 18.28 9.64
CA PHE A 104 15.73 19.04 10.65
C PHE A 104 15.78 20.54 10.31
N TYR A 105 15.98 20.88 9.04
CA TYR A 105 15.98 22.26 8.56
C TYR A 105 14.61 22.90 8.72
N ALA A 106 13.53 22.22 8.33
CA ALA A 106 12.17 22.67 8.56
C ALA A 106 11.87 22.82 10.06
N ALA A 107 12.29 21.88 10.90
CA ALA A 107 12.19 21.99 12.36
C ALA A 107 12.96 23.22 12.90
N HIS A 108 14.15 23.50 12.36
CA HIS A 108 14.93 24.68 12.71
C HIS A 108 14.21 25.97 12.32
N LEU A 109 13.61 26.03 11.12
CA LEU A 109 12.81 27.18 10.67
C LEU A 109 11.60 27.42 11.59
N PHE A 110 10.90 26.37 12.05
CA PHE A 110 9.83 26.53 13.04
C PHE A 110 10.33 27.02 14.40
N LYS A 111 11.55 26.64 14.77
CA LYS A 111 12.17 27.10 16.02
C LYS A 111 12.57 28.57 15.96
N THR A 112 13.08 29.06 14.82
CA THR A 112 13.45 30.47 14.65
C THR A 112 12.26 31.38 14.38
N GLY A 113 11.15 30.83 13.89
CA GLY A 113 9.94 31.60 13.55
C GLY A 113 10.08 32.41 12.25
N SER A 114 11.20 32.30 11.55
CA SER A 114 11.50 33.01 10.30
C SER A 114 11.44 32.05 9.12
N ILE A 115 10.28 31.95 8.47
CA ILE A 115 10.12 31.11 7.26
C ILE A 115 10.34 32.00 6.04
N ASP A 116 11.60 32.31 5.75
CA ASP A 116 11.95 33.11 4.57
C ASP A 116 11.80 32.31 3.27
N ARG A 117 11.87 30.97 3.35
CA ARG A 117 11.81 30.06 2.19
C ARG A 117 10.79 28.95 2.42
N MET A 118 9.80 28.89 1.54
CA MET A 118 8.69 27.94 1.60
C MET A 118 8.95 26.62 0.86
N TRP A 119 9.90 26.60 -0.07
CA TRP A 119 10.21 25.40 -0.87
C TRP A 119 10.68 24.17 -0.05
N PRO A 120 11.40 24.29 1.08
CA PRO A 120 11.81 23.13 1.87
C PRO A 120 10.60 22.37 2.40
N LEU A 121 9.56 23.06 2.86
CA LEU A 121 8.32 22.42 3.31
C LEU A 121 7.58 21.71 2.18
N LYS A 122 7.59 22.28 0.96
CA LYS A 122 7.01 21.65 -0.23
C LYS A 122 7.80 20.41 -0.65
N LEU A 123 9.13 20.50 -0.62
CA LEU A 123 10.03 19.38 -0.90
C LEU A 123 9.86 18.26 0.13
N LEU A 124 9.84 18.59 1.43
CA LEU A 124 9.63 17.63 2.50
C LEU A 124 8.32 16.88 2.34
N ARG A 125 7.22 17.57 2.01
CA ARG A 125 5.92 16.92 1.75
C ARG A 125 6.00 15.95 0.57
N LEU A 126 6.66 16.32 -0.52
CA LEU A 126 6.85 15.47 -1.69
C LEU A 126 7.70 14.25 -1.37
N LEU A 127 8.84 14.46 -0.71
CA LEU A 127 9.77 13.40 -0.31
C LEU A 127 9.10 12.43 0.64
N VAL A 128 8.42 12.92 1.68
CA VAL A 128 7.73 12.06 2.64
C VAL A 128 6.57 11.29 2.00
N ALA A 129 5.74 11.95 1.19
CA ALA A 129 4.66 11.26 0.50
C ALA A 129 5.19 10.14 -0.40
N THR A 130 6.28 10.37 -1.12
CA THR A 130 6.86 9.38 -2.04
C THR A 130 7.60 8.28 -1.27
N MET A 131 8.47 8.65 -0.34
CA MET A 131 9.32 7.72 0.40
C MET A 131 8.52 6.89 1.40
N VAL A 132 7.73 7.53 2.26
CA VAL A 132 7.03 6.82 3.35
C VAL A 132 5.81 6.07 2.84
N THR A 133 5.17 6.52 1.74
CA THR A 133 3.92 5.90 1.29
C THR A 133 4.03 5.06 0.02
N THR A 134 4.93 5.35 -0.91
CA THR A 134 5.06 4.57 -2.15
C THR A 134 6.33 3.75 -2.26
N ALA A 135 7.46 4.23 -1.74
CA ALA A 135 8.76 3.57 -1.88
C ALA A 135 9.24 2.91 -0.58
N PHE A 136 8.40 2.80 0.44
CA PHE A 136 8.80 2.44 1.81
C PHE A 136 9.61 1.13 1.88
N SER A 137 9.03 0.03 1.38
CA SER A 137 9.70 -1.27 1.39
C SER A 137 10.91 -1.31 0.44
N SER A 138 10.85 -0.62 -0.70
CA SER A 138 11.96 -0.57 -1.65
C SER A 138 13.17 0.18 -1.10
N VAL A 139 12.95 1.30 -0.40
CA VAL A 139 14.03 2.07 0.24
C VAL A 139 14.70 1.25 1.33
N ILE A 140 13.93 0.56 2.18
CA ILE A 140 14.51 -0.34 3.20
C ILE A 140 15.37 -1.41 2.51
N LYS A 141 14.86 -2.05 1.44
CA LYS A 141 15.64 -3.03 0.67
C LYS A 141 16.92 -2.44 0.08
N TRP A 142 16.87 -1.24 -0.50
CA TRP A 142 18.05 -0.57 -1.06
C TRP A 142 19.10 -0.23 0.00
N LEU A 143 18.68 0.17 1.20
CA LEU A 143 19.58 0.42 2.32
C LEU A 143 20.20 -0.87 2.88
N LEU A 144 19.54 -2.02 2.71
CA LEU A 144 19.99 -3.34 3.16
C LEU A 144 20.84 -4.10 2.13
N ILE A 145 21.08 -3.56 0.92
CA ILE A 145 21.93 -4.20 -0.10
C ILE A 145 23.33 -4.60 0.44
N PRO A 146 24.05 -3.76 1.22
CA PRO A 146 25.36 -4.17 1.75
C PRO A 146 25.27 -5.33 2.74
N THR A 147 24.19 -5.40 3.51
CA THR A 147 23.93 -6.52 4.42
C THR A 147 23.65 -7.79 3.64
N ASP A 148 22.88 -7.70 2.55
CA ASP A 148 22.62 -8.82 1.64
C ASP A 148 23.92 -9.36 1.03
N CYS A 149 24.81 -8.48 0.57
CA CYS A 149 26.14 -8.88 0.07
C CYS A 149 27.00 -9.59 1.14
N LEU A 150 26.95 -9.15 2.40
CA LEU A 150 27.70 -9.82 3.48
C LEU A 150 27.15 -11.21 3.79
N VAL A 151 25.83 -11.34 3.85
CA VAL A 151 25.15 -12.63 4.11
C VAL A 151 25.36 -13.58 2.92
N SER A 152 25.50 -13.05 1.69
CA SER A 152 25.70 -13.83 0.47
C SER A 152 27.07 -14.47 0.30
N LEU A 153 28.08 -14.07 1.06
CA LEU A 153 29.41 -14.66 0.92
C LEU A 153 29.43 -16.17 1.26
N GLU A 154 28.43 -16.66 1.97
CA GLU A 154 28.34 -18.07 2.37
C GLU A 154 27.34 -18.90 1.55
N ARG A 155 26.40 -18.27 0.83
CA ARG A 155 25.32 -18.97 0.08
C ARG A 155 24.76 -18.11 -1.09
N PRO A 156 24.23 -18.73 -2.16
CA PRO A 156 23.50 -18.00 -3.21
C PRO A 156 22.33 -17.22 -2.60
N THR A 157 22.32 -15.89 -2.75
CA THR A 157 21.28 -15.00 -2.18
C THR A 157 20.39 -14.40 -3.25
N PHE A 158 19.39 -13.62 -2.80
CA PHE A 158 18.52 -12.75 -3.59
C PHE A 158 19.27 -11.88 -4.62
N SER A 159 20.57 -11.66 -4.41
CA SER A 159 21.48 -11.01 -5.35
C SER A 159 21.58 -11.73 -6.71
N GLU A 160 21.62 -13.06 -6.75
CA GLU A 160 21.63 -13.83 -8.01
C GLU A 160 20.30 -13.66 -8.76
N GLU A 161 19.20 -13.49 -8.03
CA GLU A 161 17.85 -13.39 -8.59
C GLU A 161 17.55 -12.06 -9.31
N ILE A 162 18.40 -11.04 -9.15
CA ILE A 162 18.25 -9.73 -9.82
C ILE A 162 19.21 -9.59 -11.02
N ASP A 163 20.28 -10.39 -11.10
CA ASP A 163 21.29 -10.35 -12.16
C ASP A 163 22.10 -11.66 -12.13
N PRO A 164 21.70 -12.68 -12.91
CA PRO A 164 22.36 -13.97 -12.93
C PRO A 164 23.76 -13.95 -13.59
N GLY A 165 24.24 -12.80 -14.05
CA GLY A 165 25.56 -12.66 -14.71
C GLY A 165 26.46 -11.54 -14.20
N GLY A 166 26.01 -10.75 -13.22
CA GLY A 166 26.77 -9.61 -12.70
C GLY A 166 27.84 -10.04 -11.70
N ASP A 167 29.09 -9.61 -11.90
CA ASP A 167 30.22 -9.82 -10.99
C ASP A 167 29.78 -9.74 -9.52
N GLN A 168 29.83 -10.91 -8.87
CA GLN A 168 29.44 -11.14 -7.47
C GLN A 168 29.98 -10.02 -6.57
N CYS A 169 29.17 -9.55 -5.61
CA CYS A 169 29.50 -8.52 -4.61
C CYS A 169 31.00 -8.44 -4.30
N ASN A 170 31.76 -7.67 -5.10
CA ASN A 170 33.22 -7.83 -5.08
C ASN A 170 33.73 -7.18 -3.80
N PRO A 171 34.28 -7.95 -2.84
CA PRO A 171 34.67 -7.45 -1.52
C PRO A 171 35.75 -6.37 -1.59
N PHE A 172 36.44 -6.24 -2.73
CA PHE A 172 37.42 -5.19 -2.98
C PHE A 172 36.85 -3.88 -3.52
N ALA A 173 35.63 -3.89 -4.10
CA ALA A 173 34.96 -2.66 -4.57
C ALA A 173 34.20 -1.93 -3.45
N MET A 174 33.95 -2.61 -2.32
CA MET A 174 33.28 -2.01 -1.17
C MET A 174 33.84 -2.62 0.12
N PRO A 175 34.52 -1.87 1.02
CA PRO A 175 34.87 -2.37 2.34
C PRO A 175 33.59 -2.56 3.16
N ALA A 176 32.90 -3.67 2.92
CA ALA A 176 31.54 -3.96 3.37
C ALA A 176 31.40 -3.83 4.89
N ILE A 177 32.44 -4.21 5.64
CA ILE A 177 32.44 -4.13 7.12
C ILE A 177 32.36 -2.68 7.61
N LEU A 178 33.06 -1.74 6.97
CA LEU A 178 33.03 -0.32 7.38
C LEU A 178 31.72 0.39 6.98
N ALA A 179 31.04 -0.10 5.95
CA ALA A 179 29.78 0.47 5.48
C ALA A 179 28.56 -0.06 6.24
N VAL A 180 28.57 -1.29 6.78
CA VAL A 180 27.35 -1.90 7.34
C VAL A 180 26.82 -1.19 8.59
N ALA A 181 27.70 -0.81 9.54
CA ALA A 181 27.27 -0.12 10.75
C ALA A 181 26.56 1.24 10.47
N PRO A 182 27.14 2.18 9.71
CA PRO A 182 26.44 3.43 9.38
C PRO A 182 25.17 3.17 8.57
N MET A 183 25.10 2.10 7.78
CA MET A 183 23.92 1.77 7.00
C MET A 183 22.76 1.23 7.85
N ILE A 184 23.04 0.37 8.81
CA ILE A 184 22.03 -0.06 9.79
C ILE A 184 21.51 1.16 10.56
N LEU A 185 22.38 2.10 10.94
CA LEU A 185 21.97 3.35 11.59
C LEU A 185 21.07 4.21 10.68
N ILE A 186 21.41 4.37 9.40
CA ILE A 186 20.57 5.09 8.42
C ILE A 186 19.22 4.39 8.25
N ALA A 187 19.20 3.06 8.07
CA ALA A 187 17.98 2.28 7.94
C ALA A 187 17.08 2.39 9.18
N LEU A 188 17.64 2.25 10.39
CA LEU A 188 16.91 2.42 11.65
C LEU A 188 16.36 3.84 11.82
N SER A 189 17.14 4.86 11.43
CA SER A 189 16.68 6.25 11.47
C SER A 189 15.51 6.48 10.51
N TYR A 190 15.56 5.92 9.31
CA TYR A 190 14.50 5.98 8.31
C TYR A 190 13.24 5.24 8.78
N ILE A 191 13.38 4.02 9.29
CA ILE A 191 12.26 3.23 9.83
C ILE A 191 11.58 4.01 10.95
N THR A 192 12.34 4.55 11.90
CA THR A 192 11.81 5.35 13.00
C THR A 192 11.07 6.58 12.48
N PHE A 193 11.67 7.32 11.54
CA PHE A 193 11.05 8.49 10.92
C PHE A 193 9.74 8.15 10.21
N ALA A 194 9.72 7.07 9.42
CA ALA A 194 8.55 6.63 8.69
C ALA A 194 7.42 6.13 9.60
N LEU A 195 7.75 5.42 10.69
CA LEU A 195 6.78 4.97 11.70
C LEU A 195 6.17 6.17 12.45
N VAL A 196 6.98 7.14 12.87
CA VAL A 196 6.48 8.37 13.53
C VAL A 196 5.60 9.17 12.57
N THR A 197 6.02 9.32 11.31
CA THR A 197 5.23 10.01 10.30
C THR A 197 3.90 9.31 10.05
N SER A 198 3.91 7.98 9.95
CA SER A 198 2.69 7.18 9.78
C SER A 198 1.77 7.29 11.01
N TYR A 199 2.35 7.37 12.21
CA TYR A 199 1.62 7.52 13.48
C TYR A 199 0.86 8.83 13.55
N LEU A 200 1.51 9.91 13.11
CA LEU A 200 0.98 11.27 13.13
C LEU A 200 0.22 11.62 11.84
N SER A 201 0.15 10.71 10.86
CA SER A 201 -0.65 10.87 9.65
C SER A 201 -2.14 10.58 9.91
N PHE A 202 -2.83 11.54 10.52
CA PHE A 202 -4.28 11.50 10.65
C PHE A 202 -4.87 12.90 10.43
N GLU A 203 -6.14 12.94 10.05
CA GLU A 203 -6.91 14.15 9.83
C GLU A 203 -7.81 14.40 11.04
N CYS A 204 -7.65 15.56 11.65
CA CYS A 204 -8.45 15.95 12.82
C CYS A 204 -9.86 16.39 12.41
N ASN A 205 -10.04 16.84 11.16
CA ASN A 205 -11.34 17.30 10.68
C ASN A 205 -12.24 16.10 10.33
N PRO A 206 -13.28 15.84 11.12
CA PRO A 206 -14.17 14.70 10.90
C PRO A 206 -15.07 14.88 9.67
N LEU A 207 -15.15 16.09 9.13
CA LEU A 207 -15.86 16.43 7.89
C LEU A 207 -14.97 16.29 6.66
N SER A 208 -13.69 15.95 6.80
CA SER A 208 -12.79 15.79 5.66
C SER A 208 -13.28 14.65 4.76
N ARG A 209 -13.45 14.99 3.48
CA ARG A 209 -13.83 14.04 2.42
C ARG A 209 -12.63 13.54 1.62
N GLN A 210 -11.42 13.84 2.07
CA GLN A 210 -10.23 13.37 1.40
C GLN A 210 -10.14 11.84 1.52
N PRO A 211 -9.86 11.10 0.43
CA PRO A 211 -9.77 9.65 0.47
C PRO A 211 -8.76 9.11 1.49
N ARG A 212 -7.68 9.86 1.76
CA ARG A 212 -6.64 9.47 2.73
C ARG A 212 -6.89 10.00 4.15
N ALA A 213 -7.98 10.74 4.40
CA ALA A 213 -8.30 11.22 5.73
C ALA A 213 -8.64 10.04 6.64
N SER A 214 -7.75 9.78 7.58
CA SER A 214 -7.90 8.79 8.64
C SER A 214 -8.11 9.50 9.97
N SER A 215 -8.96 8.98 10.86
CA SER A 215 -9.10 9.51 12.22
C SER A 215 -7.98 9.05 13.16
N THR A 216 -7.17 8.07 12.75
CA THR A 216 -6.10 7.53 13.58
C THR A 216 -4.97 6.96 12.73
N GLY A 217 -3.73 7.32 13.05
CA GLY A 217 -2.54 6.75 12.40
C GLY A 217 -2.15 5.37 12.95
N ARG A 218 -2.79 4.88 14.02
CA ARG A 218 -2.40 3.63 14.71
C ARG A 218 -2.46 2.40 13.82
N VAL A 219 -3.49 2.30 12.98
CA VAL A 219 -3.65 1.15 12.06
C VAL A 219 -2.57 1.17 10.98
N GLU A 220 -2.24 2.35 10.46
CA GLU A 220 -1.19 2.51 9.45
C GLU A 220 0.20 2.23 10.01
N VAL A 221 0.48 2.59 11.26
CA VAL A 221 1.74 2.21 11.94
C VAL A 221 1.83 0.72 12.17
N LEU A 222 0.76 0.07 12.64
CA LEU A 222 0.78 -1.38 12.80
C LEU A 222 1.01 -2.09 11.45
N PHE A 223 0.39 -1.59 10.38
CA PHE A 223 0.65 -2.10 9.04
C PHE A 223 2.09 -1.86 8.59
N ALA A 224 2.63 -0.66 8.79
CA ALA A 224 4.03 -0.34 8.49
C ALA A 224 5.00 -1.22 9.30
N MET A 225 4.72 -1.49 10.58
CA MET A 225 5.48 -2.43 11.41
C MET A 225 5.49 -3.83 10.79
N VAL A 226 4.34 -4.36 10.36
CA VAL A 226 4.28 -5.67 9.68
C VAL A 226 5.12 -5.65 8.39
N LYS A 227 5.10 -4.56 7.61
CA LYS A 227 5.97 -4.41 6.44
C LYS A 227 7.45 -4.42 6.80
N VAL A 228 7.84 -3.67 7.83
CA VAL A 228 9.23 -3.61 8.32
C VAL A 228 9.67 -4.98 8.79
N SER A 229 8.87 -5.65 9.62
CA SER A 229 9.14 -6.99 10.11
C SER A 229 9.29 -7.98 8.95
N GLY A 230 8.37 -8.00 7.99
CA GLY A 230 8.51 -8.87 6.81
C GLY A 230 9.76 -8.55 5.98
N THR A 231 10.09 -7.28 5.81
CA THR A 231 11.27 -6.85 5.03
C THR A 231 12.59 -7.18 5.73
N ILE A 232 12.64 -7.14 7.07
CA ILE A 232 13.85 -7.45 7.84
C ILE A 232 13.98 -8.96 8.07
N LEU A 233 12.91 -9.63 8.50
CA LEU A 233 12.93 -11.03 8.87
C LEU A 233 13.23 -11.97 7.69
N ILE A 234 12.98 -11.55 6.45
CA ILE A 234 13.37 -12.33 5.25
C ILE A 234 14.89 -12.58 5.18
N TYR A 235 15.71 -11.65 5.65
CA TYR A 235 17.17 -11.80 5.71
C TYR A 235 17.60 -12.75 6.84
N PHE A 236 16.75 -12.90 7.86
CA PHE A 236 16.98 -13.81 8.97
C PHE A 236 16.26 -15.15 8.79
N ALA A 237 15.55 -15.38 7.67
CA ALA A 237 14.73 -16.59 7.45
C ALA A 237 15.58 -17.88 7.40
N ASP A 238 16.87 -17.78 7.11
CA ASP A 238 17.78 -18.93 7.12
C ASP A 238 18.23 -19.28 8.55
N ILE A 239 18.25 -18.28 9.45
CA ILE A 239 18.63 -18.43 10.87
C ILE A 239 17.39 -18.80 11.69
N VAL A 240 16.27 -18.16 11.39
CA VAL A 240 14.96 -18.36 12.02
C VAL A 240 14.11 -19.11 11.01
N THR A 241 13.78 -20.38 11.27
CA THR A 241 12.98 -21.23 10.37
C THR A 241 11.90 -20.44 9.61
N SER A 242 11.81 -20.63 8.30
CA SER A 242 10.86 -19.93 7.40
C SER A 242 9.42 -19.94 7.95
N VAL A 243 9.02 -21.05 8.57
CA VAL A 243 7.73 -21.24 9.27
C VAL A 243 7.53 -20.23 10.41
N ALA A 244 8.53 -20.01 11.27
CA ALA A 244 8.41 -19.07 12.38
C ALA A 244 8.29 -17.62 11.88
N VAL A 245 9.06 -17.25 10.85
CA VAL A 245 8.98 -15.91 10.24
C VAL A 245 7.60 -15.66 9.61
N THR A 246 7.12 -16.59 8.80
CA THR A 246 5.80 -16.47 8.14
C THR A 246 4.66 -16.49 9.15
N ALA A 247 4.77 -17.27 10.23
CA ALA A 247 3.79 -17.27 11.33
C ALA A 247 3.70 -15.91 12.04
N VAL A 248 4.83 -15.28 12.34
CA VAL A 248 4.86 -13.93 12.95
C VAL A 248 4.20 -12.90 12.04
N ILE A 249 4.47 -12.95 10.73
CA ILE A 249 3.89 -12.02 9.76
C ILE A 249 2.38 -12.26 9.59
N PHE A 250 1.94 -13.52 9.57
CA PHE A 250 0.53 -13.88 9.52
C PHE A 250 -0.24 -13.40 10.76
N LEU A 251 0.30 -13.64 11.97
CA LEU A 251 -0.29 -13.14 13.21
C LEU A 251 -0.33 -11.61 13.25
N GLY A 252 0.75 -10.95 12.84
CA GLY A 252 0.80 -9.50 12.69
C GLY A 252 -0.29 -8.97 11.74
N SER A 253 -0.48 -9.62 10.60
CA SER A 253 -1.52 -9.28 9.61
C SER A 253 -2.93 -9.47 10.17
N CYS A 254 -3.16 -10.54 10.96
CA CYS A 254 -4.43 -10.76 11.67
C CYS A 254 -4.72 -9.64 12.68
N VAL A 255 -3.71 -9.21 13.44
CA VAL A 255 -3.84 -8.09 14.40
C VAL A 255 -4.17 -6.78 13.67
N VAL A 256 -3.46 -6.48 12.56
CA VAL A 256 -3.74 -5.29 11.73
C VAL A 256 -5.17 -5.32 11.19
N MET A 257 -5.61 -6.45 10.63
CA MET A 257 -6.98 -6.63 10.13
C MET A 257 -8.01 -6.42 11.25
N ARG A 258 -7.80 -7.03 12.42
CA ARG A 258 -8.69 -6.86 13.58
C ARG A 258 -8.76 -5.40 14.02
N CYS A 259 -7.62 -4.72 14.14
CA CYS A 259 -7.58 -3.30 14.50
C CYS A 259 -8.26 -2.41 13.46
N HIS A 260 -8.10 -2.73 12.16
CA HIS A 260 -8.80 -2.04 11.06
C HIS A 260 -10.32 -2.20 11.17
N LEU A 261 -10.82 -3.43 11.32
CA LEU A 261 -12.25 -3.70 11.47
C LEU A 261 -12.85 -3.07 12.72
N GLN A 262 -12.09 -2.97 13.80
CA GLN A 262 -12.56 -2.34 15.04
C GLN A 262 -12.65 -0.82 14.92
N ARG A 263 -11.70 -0.16 14.24
CA ARG A 263 -11.58 1.31 14.22
C ARG A 263 -12.17 1.98 12.98
N LEU A 264 -12.25 1.28 11.85
CA LEU A 264 -12.64 1.80 10.53
C LEU A 264 -12.02 3.21 10.30
N PRO A 265 -10.68 3.28 10.23
CA PRO A 265 -9.94 4.50 10.49
C PRO A 265 -10.23 5.59 9.44
N TRP A 266 -10.61 5.27 8.20
CA TRP A 266 -10.90 6.28 7.18
C TRP A 266 -12.28 6.94 7.34
N HIS A 267 -12.38 8.23 7.00
CA HIS A 267 -13.67 8.92 6.98
C HIS A 267 -14.56 8.46 5.81
N ASP A 268 -13.96 8.02 4.69
CA ASP A 268 -14.70 7.46 3.56
C ASP A 268 -14.89 5.94 3.70
N HIS A 269 -16.15 5.49 3.73
CA HIS A 269 -16.50 4.07 3.79
C HIS A 269 -15.94 3.25 2.61
N ARG A 270 -15.81 3.85 1.42
CA ARG A 270 -15.27 3.15 0.23
C ARG A 270 -13.81 2.81 0.42
N ILE A 271 -13.06 3.73 1.02
CA ILE A 271 -11.65 3.54 1.32
C ILE A 271 -11.49 2.53 2.46
N ASN A 272 -12.36 2.54 3.47
CA ASN A 272 -12.39 1.48 4.50
C ASN A 272 -12.62 0.08 3.89
N MET A 273 -13.55 -0.05 2.93
CA MET A 273 -13.79 -1.31 2.22
C MET A 273 -12.59 -1.73 1.39
N LEU A 274 -12.03 -0.82 0.59
CA LEU A 274 -10.85 -1.08 -0.24
C LEU A 274 -9.65 -1.50 0.61
N ARG A 275 -9.35 -0.78 1.70
CA ARG A 275 -8.25 -1.14 2.59
C ARG A 275 -8.53 -2.46 3.32
N GLY A 276 -9.77 -2.69 3.75
CA GLY A 276 -10.16 -3.98 4.33
C GLY A 276 -9.92 -5.14 3.35
N ALA A 277 -10.23 -4.93 2.07
CA ALA A 277 -9.96 -5.90 1.02
C ALA A 277 -8.44 -6.15 0.85
N VAL A 278 -7.63 -5.09 0.77
CA VAL A 278 -6.17 -5.19 0.66
C VAL A 278 -5.56 -5.89 1.87
N LEU A 279 -5.97 -5.53 3.09
CA LEU A 279 -5.49 -6.19 4.31
C LEU A 279 -5.89 -7.66 4.37
N ALA A 280 -7.05 -8.03 3.81
CA ALA A 280 -7.48 -9.42 3.73
C ALA A 280 -6.61 -10.20 2.74
N CYS A 281 -6.25 -9.60 1.60
CA CYS A 281 -5.28 -10.17 0.69
C CYS A 281 -3.90 -10.35 1.35
N VAL A 282 -3.41 -9.35 2.09
CA VAL A 282 -2.13 -9.47 2.82
C VAL A 282 -2.17 -10.59 3.86
N MET A 283 -3.27 -10.69 4.61
CA MET A 283 -3.50 -11.77 5.58
C MET A 283 -3.52 -13.14 4.89
N TRP A 284 -4.20 -13.25 3.74
CA TRP A 284 -4.27 -14.48 2.95
C TRP A 284 -2.93 -14.89 2.34
N VAL A 285 -2.19 -13.94 1.76
CA VAL A 285 -0.85 -14.21 1.21
C VAL A 285 0.09 -14.61 2.35
N SER A 286 0.03 -13.96 3.53
CA SER A 286 0.83 -14.36 4.69
C SER A 286 0.49 -15.76 5.18
N PHE A 287 -0.80 -16.13 5.17
CA PHE A 287 -1.25 -17.50 5.47
C PHE A 287 -0.74 -18.50 4.43
N SER A 288 -0.82 -18.15 3.15
CA SER A 288 -0.33 -18.98 2.05
C SER A 288 1.16 -19.23 2.17
N SER A 289 1.95 -18.19 2.47
CA SER A 289 3.39 -18.34 2.73
C SER A 289 3.68 -19.23 3.92
N LEU A 290 2.88 -19.15 5.00
CA LEU A 290 2.99 -20.07 6.13
C LEU A 290 2.73 -21.52 5.72
N VAL A 291 1.67 -21.77 4.94
CA VAL A 291 1.35 -23.11 4.43
C VAL A 291 2.48 -23.65 3.55
N VAL A 292 2.99 -22.84 2.63
CA VAL A 292 4.10 -23.20 1.74
C VAL A 292 5.38 -23.50 2.53
N SER A 293 5.72 -22.67 3.53
CA SER A 293 6.88 -22.91 4.40
C SER A 293 6.72 -24.18 5.24
N VAL A 294 5.51 -24.52 5.68
CA VAL A 294 5.25 -25.77 6.41
C VAL A 294 5.35 -26.98 5.47
N MET A 295 4.85 -26.88 4.24
CA MET A 295 4.96 -27.95 3.24
C MET A 295 6.41 -28.24 2.87
N GLU A 296 7.21 -27.19 2.68
CA GLU A 296 8.65 -27.30 2.45
C GLU A 296 9.37 -27.91 3.66
N ALA A 297 9.10 -27.42 4.88
CA ALA A 297 9.73 -27.93 6.10
C ALA A 297 9.35 -29.39 6.41
N ALA A 298 8.18 -29.84 5.96
CA ALA A 298 7.70 -31.21 6.12
C ALA A 298 8.06 -32.13 4.94
N ASP A 299 8.73 -31.62 3.90
CA ASP A 299 9.12 -32.36 2.70
C ASP A 299 7.96 -33.15 2.07
N ILE A 300 6.75 -32.56 2.09
CA ILE A 300 5.51 -33.26 1.66
C ILE A 300 5.52 -33.52 0.15
N PHE A 301 6.18 -32.65 -0.61
CA PHE A 301 6.23 -32.72 -2.07
C PHE A 301 7.67 -32.93 -2.52
N GLN A 302 8.02 -34.18 -2.83
CA GLN A 302 9.30 -34.49 -3.48
C GLN A 302 9.36 -33.94 -4.91
N GLU A 303 8.20 -33.80 -5.57
CA GLU A 303 8.14 -33.24 -6.91
C GLU A 303 7.86 -31.72 -6.89
N PRO A 304 8.74 -30.89 -7.48
CA PRO A 304 8.57 -29.43 -7.50
C PRO A 304 7.31 -28.99 -8.24
N PHE A 305 6.80 -29.84 -9.14
CA PHE A 305 5.60 -29.58 -9.93
C PHE A 305 4.33 -29.59 -9.08
N ALA A 306 4.15 -30.57 -8.21
CA ALA A 306 3.00 -30.65 -7.32
C ALA A 306 2.98 -29.46 -6.34
N GLN A 307 4.15 -29.07 -5.84
CA GLN A 307 4.32 -27.88 -5.01
C GLN A 307 3.90 -26.60 -5.75
N GLN A 308 4.30 -26.45 -7.02
CA GLN A 308 3.94 -25.30 -7.85
C GLN A 308 2.42 -25.19 -8.07
N GLN A 309 1.73 -26.32 -8.32
CA GLN A 309 0.27 -26.32 -8.48
C GLN A 309 -0.46 -25.84 -7.22
N VAL A 310 -0.04 -26.31 -6.04
CA VAL A 310 -0.61 -25.86 -4.76
C VAL A 310 -0.36 -24.36 -4.57
N GLN A 311 0.83 -23.87 -4.91
CA GLN A 311 1.17 -22.45 -4.82
C GLN A 311 0.31 -21.57 -5.75
N TYR A 312 0.07 -22.00 -6.98
CA TYR A 312 -0.85 -21.27 -7.88
C TYR A 312 -2.29 -21.31 -7.41
N ALA A 313 -2.76 -22.44 -6.85
CA ALA A 313 -4.08 -22.50 -6.24
C ALA A 313 -4.21 -21.51 -5.06
N LEU A 314 -3.19 -21.40 -4.20
CA LEU A 314 -3.16 -20.44 -3.11
C LEU A 314 -3.19 -18.99 -3.60
N ILE A 315 -2.43 -18.65 -4.65
CA ILE A 315 -2.47 -17.31 -5.27
C ILE A 315 -3.82 -17.04 -5.95
N GLY A 316 -4.41 -18.06 -6.61
CA GLY A 316 -5.70 -17.97 -7.27
C GLY A 316 -6.86 -17.59 -6.33
N LEU A 317 -6.71 -17.81 -5.02
CA LEU A 317 -7.70 -17.46 -3.99
C LEU A 317 -7.60 -16.00 -3.48
N ILE A 318 -6.63 -15.21 -3.92
CA ILE A 318 -6.50 -13.78 -3.56
C ILE A 318 -7.79 -12.97 -3.84
N PRO A 319 -8.48 -13.12 -5.00
CA PRO A 319 -9.74 -12.40 -5.24
C PRO A 319 -10.85 -12.76 -4.24
N VAL A 320 -10.87 -14.01 -3.75
CA VAL A 320 -11.83 -14.45 -2.72
C VAL A 320 -11.52 -13.76 -1.39
N ALA A 321 -10.24 -13.71 -1.01
CA ALA A 321 -9.79 -12.97 0.18
C ALA A 321 -10.13 -11.47 0.09
N PHE A 322 -9.94 -10.86 -1.08
CA PHE A 322 -10.33 -9.48 -1.34
C PHE A 322 -11.82 -9.24 -1.06
N MET A 323 -12.68 -10.09 -1.63
CA MET A 323 -14.13 -10.01 -1.43
C MET A 323 -14.55 -10.28 0.02
N LEU A 324 -13.87 -11.19 0.70
CA LEU A 324 -14.07 -11.45 2.13
C LEU A 324 -13.75 -10.21 2.97
N GLY A 325 -12.65 -9.51 2.67
CA GLY A 325 -12.29 -8.25 3.34
C GLY A 325 -13.36 -7.17 3.16
N ILE A 326 -13.90 -7.00 1.95
CA ILE A 326 -15.03 -6.09 1.69
C ILE A 326 -16.25 -6.51 2.54
N TYR A 327 -16.59 -7.81 2.52
CA TYR A 327 -17.73 -8.34 3.25
C TYR A 327 -17.59 -8.13 4.77
N MET A 328 -16.41 -8.34 5.35
CA MET A 328 -16.16 -8.14 6.77
C MET A 328 -16.35 -6.67 7.19
N VAL A 329 -15.83 -5.73 6.40
CA VAL A 329 -16.05 -4.28 6.63
C VAL A 329 -17.53 -3.94 6.48
N HIS A 330 -18.20 -4.48 5.47
CA HIS A 330 -19.63 -4.26 5.24
C HIS A 330 -20.48 -4.79 6.42
N SER A 331 -20.22 -6.02 6.86
CA SER A 331 -20.91 -6.64 7.99
C SER A 331 -20.70 -5.85 9.28
N LYS A 332 -19.48 -5.37 9.56
CA LYS A 332 -19.23 -4.53 10.72
C LYS A 332 -19.97 -3.20 10.64
N ARG A 333 -20.02 -2.60 9.45
CA ARG A 333 -20.77 -1.37 9.20
C ARG A 333 -22.26 -1.57 9.43
N ASP A 334 -22.84 -2.64 8.91
CA ASP A 334 -24.27 -2.92 9.06
C ASP A 334 -24.63 -3.15 10.54
N ARG A 335 -23.78 -3.85 11.30
CA ARG A 335 -23.94 -3.96 12.77
C ARG A 335 -23.95 -2.60 13.48
N ILE A 336 -23.08 -1.69 13.06
CA ILE A 336 -23.05 -0.32 13.63
C ILE A 336 -24.31 0.44 13.25
N PHE A 337 -24.81 0.28 12.01
CA PHE A 337 -26.09 0.87 11.60
C PHE A 337 -27.27 0.33 12.39
N ASP A 338 -27.31 -0.96 12.69
CA ASP A 338 -28.34 -1.54 13.53
C ASP A 338 -28.32 -0.92 14.93
N THR A 339 -27.12 -0.74 15.53
CA THR A 339 -26.97 -0.03 16.80
C THR A 339 -27.45 1.42 16.71
N ILE A 340 -27.09 2.14 15.65
CA ILE A 340 -27.54 3.52 15.40
C ILE A 340 -29.06 3.59 15.27
N ASN A 341 -29.69 2.68 14.53
CA ASN A 341 -31.13 2.64 14.32
C ASN A 341 -31.89 2.32 15.61
N ARG A 342 -31.35 1.41 16.44
CA ARG A 342 -31.89 1.15 17.78
C ARG A 342 -31.84 2.39 18.66
N LEU A 343 -30.68 3.05 18.72
CA LEU A 343 -30.52 4.30 19.46
C LEU A 343 -31.42 5.42 18.95
N ARG A 344 -31.67 5.47 17.63
CA ARG A 344 -32.59 6.43 17.04
C ARG A 344 -34.01 6.20 17.53
N GLY A 345 -34.48 4.95 17.57
CA GLY A 345 -35.80 4.62 18.11
C GLY A 345 -35.93 5.01 19.60
N ASP A 346 -34.90 4.74 20.40
CA ASP A 346 -34.88 5.13 21.82
C ASP A 346 -34.90 6.65 21.99
N TRP A 347 -34.14 7.38 21.17
CA TRP A 347 -34.07 8.83 21.19
C TRP A 347 -35.38 9.49 20.74
N GLU A 348 -35.97 9.01 19.64
CA GLU A 348 -37.29 9.48 19.18
C GLU A 348 -38.38 9.21 20.22
N GLY A 349 -38.33 8.07 20.90
CA GLY A 349 -39.20 7.76 22.03
C GLY A 349 -39.02 8.72 23.21
N GLN A 350 -37.77 9.08 23.54
CA GLN A 350 -37.48 10.08 24.57
C GLN A 350 -37.97 11.48 24.18
N GLN A 351 -37.77 11.89 22.93
CA GLN A 351 -38.28 13.18 22.43
C GLN A 351 -39.81 13.23 22.43
N ALA A 352 -40.48 12.15 22.02
CA ALA A 352 -41.93 12.06 22.07
C ALA A 352 -42.46 12.12 23.51
N ALA A 353 -41.79 11.47 24.46
CA ALA A 353 -42.14 11.54 25.88
C ALA A 353 -41.94 12.94 26.48
N LEU A 354 -40.87 13.66 26.09
CA LEU A 354 -40.64 15.04 26.51
C LEU A 354 -41.71 15.98 25.94
N ARG A 355 -42.03 15.86 24.65
CA ARG A 355 -43.12 16.63 24.03
C ARG A 355 -44.46 16.35 24.69
N ALA A 356 -44.80 15.09 24.93
CA ALA A 356 -46.04 14.73 25.64
C ALA A 356 -46.09 15.29 27.07
N LYS A 357 -44.94 15.43 27.75
CA LYS A 357 -44.85 16.05 29.06
C LYS A 357 -45.02 17.57 28.98
N GLU A 358 -44.37 18.23 28.02
CA GLU A 358 -44.53 19.67 27.76
C GLU A 358 -45.98 20.00 27.37
N ASP A 359 -46.61 19.17 26.52
CA ASP A 359 -48.01 19.29 26.13
C ASP A 359 -48.95 19.10 27.34
N ALA A 360 -48.65 18.15 28.23
CA ALA A 360 -49.41 17.95 29.47
C ALA A 360 -49.23 19.11 30.46
N GLU A 361 -48.04 19.69 30.56
CA GLU A 361 -47.74 20.87 31.39
C GLU A 361 -48.39 22.14 30.83
N MET A 362 -48.41 22.32 29.50
CA MET A 362 -49.16 23.40 28.85
C MET A 362 -50.68 23.23 29.02
N ALA A 363 -51.20 22.00 28.89
CA ALA A 363 -52.62 21.73 29.11
C ALA A 363 -53.05 21.98 30.57
N THR A 364 -52.22 21.62 31.54
CA THR A 364 -52.51 21.83 32.98
C THR A 364 -52.34 23.28 33.42
N SER A 365 -51.34 24.00 32.90
CA SER A 365 -51.15 25.43 33.17
C SER A 365 -52.25 26.30 32.53
N GLY A 366 -52.77 25.93 31.35
CA GLY A 366 -53.93 26.58 30.73
C GLY A 366 -55.22 26.49 31.55
N LEU A 367 -55.47 25.34 32.20
CA LEU A 367 -56.63 25.13 33.09
C LEU A 367 -56.50 25.87 34.44
N ALA A 368 -55.28 26.05 34.96
CA ALA A 368 -55.03 26.80 36.19
C ALA A 368 -55.23 28.32 36.01
N ARG A 369 -54.95 28.87 34.82
CA ARG A 369 -55.13 30.31 34.52
C ARG A 369 -56.60 30.73 34.42
N SER A 370 -57.52 29.79 34.17
CA SER A 370 -58.97 30.07 34.05
C SER A 370 -59.75 30.07 35.38
N LYS A 371 -59.14 29.74 36.53
CA LYS A 371 -59.82 29.69 37.84
C LYS A 371 -59.16 30.52 38.95
N SER A 372 -58.35 31.51 38.60
CA SER A 372 -57.83 32.49 39.58
C SER A 372 -58.85 33.62 39.82
N GLY A 373 -59.93 33.27 40.49
CA GLY A 373 -60.73 34.22 41.26
C GLY A 373 -60.14 34.34 42.66
N TYR A 374 -59.30 35.35 42.87
CA TYR A 374 -59.08 36.07 44.12
C TYR A 374 -59.27 35.30 45.44
N THR A 375 -58.29 34.51 45.88
CA THR A 375 -58.02 34.34 47.31
C THR A 375 -56.54 34.06 47.53
N GLN A 376 -55.83 35.11 47.92
CA GLN A 376 -54.49 35.11 48.48
C GLN A 376 -54.54 34.45 49.86
N LYS A 377 -54.07 33.20 50.01
CA LYS A 377 -53.76 32.67 51.34
C LYS A 377 -52.70 31.56 51.32
N SER A 378 -51.58 31.92 51.94
CA SER A 378 -50.59 31.10 52.63
C SER A 378 -49.79 30.07 51.84
N ALA A 379 -48.54 30.46 51.61
CA ALA A 379 -47.34 29.65 51.65
C ALA A 379 -47.52 28.27 52.31
N ALA A 380 -47.46 27.23 51.50
CA ALA A 380 -46.99 25.91 51.91
C ALA A 380 -46.02 25.44 50.83
N THR A 381 -44.79 25.24 51.28
CA THR A 381 -43.60 24.80 50.57
C THR A 381 -43.87 23.47 49.84
N ASN A 382 -44.20 23.54 48.55
CA ASN A 382 -44.03 22.39 47.66
C ASN A 382 -42.53 22.27 47.37
N VAL A 383 -41.83 21.60 48.28
CA VAL A 383 -40.52 21.02 48.03
C VAL A 383 -40.73 20.00 46.92
N GLU A 384 -40.51 20.46 45.69
CA GLU A 384 -40.29 19.61 44.53
C GLU A 384 -39.24 18.59 44.96
N THR A 385 -39.68 17.34 45.10
CA THR A 385 -38.81 16.22 45.45
C THR A 385 -37.89 16.02 44.27
N VAL A 386 -36.77 16.76 44.28
CA VAL A 386 -35.62 16.51 43.44
C VAL A 386 -35.26 15.05 43.71
N VAL A 387 -35.69 14.17 42.81
CA VAL A 387 -35.33 12.76 42.82
C VAL A 387 -33.82 12.76 42.96
N PRO A 388 -33.26 12.25 44.08
CA PRO A 388 -31.84 12.37 44.33
C PRO A 388 -31.13 11.76 43.13
N LYS A 389 -30.33 12.57 42.43
CA LYS A 389 -29.46 12.09 41.35
C LYS A 389 -28.70 10.91 41.95
N LYS A 390 -29.09 9.68 41.57
CA LYS A 390 -28.41 8.46 41.99
C LYS A 390 -26.93 8.73 41.74
N THR A 391 -26.15 8.73 42.81
CA THR A 391 -24.73 9.03 42.72
C THR A 391 -24.11 8.08 41.70
N MET A 392 -23.24 8.59 40.84
CA MET A 392 -22.60 7.86 39.72
C MET A 392 -22.08 6.47 40.15
N TYR A 393 -21.64 6.36 41.40
CA TYR A 393 -21.22 5.13 42.06
C TYR A 393 -22.30 4.03 42.17
N THR A 394 -23.56 4.37 42.45
CA THR A 394 -24.64 3.37 42.54
C THR A 394 -25.05 2.79 41.18
N SER A 395 -24.84 3.54 40.10
CA SER A 395 -25.06 3.04 38.73
C SER A 395 -23.97 2.08 38.26
N PHE A 396 -22.76 2.18 38.83
CA PHE A 396 -21.61 1.38 38.40
C PHE A 396 -21.74 -0.12 38.75
N PHE A 397 -22.57 -0.45 39.75
CA PHE A 397 -22.78 -1.82 40.22
C PHE A 397 -24.13 -2.41 39.80
N ASP A 398 -24.90 -1.75 38.92
CA ASP A 398 -26.15 -2.32 38.43
C ASP A 398 -25.84 -3.31 37.29
N PRO A 399 -25.95 -4.64 37.48
CA PRO A 399 -25.69 -5.62 36.43
C PRO A 399 -26.69 -5.48 35.26
N THR A 400 -27.81 -4.80 35.46
CA THR A 400 -28.73 -4.47 34.36
C THR A 400 -28.15 -3.41 33.42
N LEU A 401 -27.13 -2.65 33.84
CA LEU A 401 -26.52 -1.61 33.02
C LEU A 401 -25.78 -2.19 31.82
N ASP A 402 -25.13 -3.36 31.97
CA ASP A 402 -24.45 -4.05 30.87
C ASP A 402 -25.43 -4.51 29.79
N SER A 403 -26.64 -4.92 30.19
CA SER A 403 -27.72 -5.23 29.23
C SER A 403 -28.28 -4.00 28.52
N LYS A 404 -28.07 -2.80 29.10
CA LYS A 404 -28.55 -1.50 28.60
C LYS A 404 -27.48 -0.69 27.87
N ARG A 405 -26.23 -1.16 27.80
CA ARG A 405 -25.19 -0.46 27.02
C ARG A 405 -25.55 -0.52 25.54
N ALA A 406 -25.65 0.65 24.92
CA ALA A 406 -25.86 0.74 23.49
C ALA A 406 -24.59 0.36 22.72
N PHE A 407 -23.42 0.65 23.27
CA PHE A 407 -22.13 0.38 22.63
C PHE A 407 -21.32 -0.65 23.41
N ARG A 408 -20.74 -1.63 22.69
CA ARG A 408 -19.86 -2.64 23.32
C ARG A 408 -18.54 -2.05 23.77
N SER A 409 -18.08 -0.99 23.11
CA SER A 409 -16.84 -0.28 23.44
C SER A 409 -16.92 1.18 23.04
N GLY A 410 -16.10 2.03 23.68
CA GLY A 410 -15.97 3.43 23.27
C GLY A 410 -15.52 3.62 21.82
N ILE A 411 -14.76 2.68 21.26
CA ILE A 411 -14.36 2.69 19.84
C ILE A 411 -15.57 2.48 18.93
N GLU A 412 -16.53 1.64 19.33
CA GLU A 412 -17.76 1.43 18.57
C GLU A 412 -18.64 2.68 18.58
N ALA A 413 -18.78 3.35 19.73
CA ALA A 413 -19.47 4.64 19.84
C ALA A 413 -18.79 5.72 18.98
N HIS A 414 -17.46 5.79 19.03
CA HIS A 414 -16.67 6.70 18.19
C HIS A 414 -16.91 6.45 16.69
N THR A 415 -16.93 5.18 16.28
CA THR A 415 -17.17 4.79 14.88
C THR A 415 -18.61 5.07 14.46
N ALA A 416 -19.59 4.84 15.33
CA ALA A 416 -21.00 5.13 15.09
C ALA A 416 -21.24 6.63 14.86
N ALA A 417 -20.69 7.49 15.73
CA ALA A 417 -20.75 8.94 15.57
C ALA A 417 -20.13 9.39 14.24
N ARG A 418 -18.99 8.80 13.84
CA ARG A 418 -18.36 9.08 12.54
C ARG A 418 -19.19 8.64 11.34
N MET A 419 -19.87 7.50 11.43
CA MET A 419 -20.75 7.03 10.35
C MET A 419 -21.97 7.93 10.15
N LEU A 420 -22.54 8.47 11.24
CA LEU A 420 -23.62 9.46 11.17
C LEU A 420 -23.16 10.75 10.48
N LEU A 421 -21.97 11.25 10.80
CA LEU A 421 -21.39 12.42 10.13
C LEU A 421 -21.22 12.26 8.63
N TYR A 422 -20.88 11.04 8.18
CA TYR A 422 -20.71 10.77 6.76
C TYR A 422 -22.02 10.98 5.97
N HIS A 423 -23.18 10.67 6.57
CA HIS A 423 -24.48 10.76 5.90
C HIS A 423 -25.03 12.18 5.86
N ARG A 424 -24.57 13.05 6.76
CA ARG A 424 -24.80 14.51 6.80
C ARG A 424 -26.22 14.92 6.41
N LYS A 425 -27.22 14.40 7.11
CA LYS A 425 -28.54 15.05 7.16
C LYS A 425 -28.49 16.09 8.27
N GLU A 426 -28.88 17.33 7.98
CA GLU A 426 -28.88 18.40 8.99
C GLU A 426 -29.80 18.03 10.18
N ASP A 427 -30.90 17.34 9.89
CA ASP A 427 -31.85 16.80 10.88
C ASP A 427 -31.21 15.78 11.85
N ASP A 428 -30.09 15.16 11.47
CA ASP A 428 -29.41 14.17 12.30
C ASP A 428 -28.40 14.80 13.27
N LEU A 429 -28.15 16.10 13.23
CA LEU A 429 -27.19 16.77 14.12
C LEU A 429 -27.56 16.67 15.61
N PRO A 430 -28.83 16.87 16.03
CA PRO A 430 -29.23 16.67 17.43
C PRO A 430 -29.06 15.20 17.87
N PHE A 431 -29.41 14.26 16.99
CA PHE A 431 -29.27 12.84 17.24
C PHE A 431 -27.80 12.41 17.34
N LEU A 432 -26.92 12.95 16.48
CA LEU A 432 -25.48 12.74 16.56
C LEU A 432 -24.93 13.21 17.91
N ARG A 433 -25.37 14.38 18.39
CA ARG A 433 -24.98 14.88 19.72
C ARG A 433 -25.44 13.93 20.83
N HIS A 434 -26.66 13.41 20.74
CA HIS A 434 -27.17 12.39 21.66
C HIS A 434 -26.31 11.11 21.63
N VAL A 435 -25.98 10.59 20.45
CA VAL A 435 -25.11 9.40 20.27
C VAL A 435 -23.73 9.61 20.90
N LEU A 436 -23.13 10.78 20.69
CA LEU A 436 -21.83 11.11 21.26
C LEU A 436 -21.89 11.23 22.79
N MET A 437 -22.91 11.92 23.32
CA MET A 437 -23.11 12.06 24.76
C MET A 437 -23.35 10.71 25.42
N ARG A 438 -24.18 9.86 24.80
CA ARG A 438 -24.43 8.50 25.28
C ARG A 438 -23.16 7.65 25.28
N GLY A 439 -22.35 7.76 24.22
CA GLY A 439 -21.04 7.10 24.17
C GLY A 439 -20.09 7.56 25.28
N MET A 440 -20.08 8.86 25.58
CA MET A 440 -19.30 9.46 26.67
C MET A 440 -19.78 9.05 28.07
N GLU A 441 -21.10 8.85 28.25
CA GLU A 441 -21.68 8.33 29.49
C GLU A 441 -21.31 6.86 29.72
N GLU A 442 -21.39 6.03 28.67
CA GLU A 442 -21.10 4.60 28.76
C GLU A 442 -19.59 4.29 28.83
N HIS A 443 -18.76 5.13 28.21
CA HIS A 443 -17.32 4.94 28.10
C HIS A 443 -16.54 6.24 28.40
N PRO A 444 -16.63 6.79 29.63
CA PRO A 444 -16.04 8.08 29.98
C PRO A 444 -14.51 8.09 29.93
N ASP A 445 -13.87 6.93 29.98
CA ASP A 445 -12.41 6.81 29.95
C ASP A 445 -11.85 6.71 28.53
N CYS A 446 -12.70 6.58 27.51
CA CYS A 446 -12.26 6.43 26.13
C CYS A 446 -11.68 7.76 25.59
N PRO A 447 -10.38 7.84 25.29
CA PRO A 447 -9.76 9.09 24.83
C PRO A 447 -10.18 9.46 23.40
N ASP A 448 -10.46 8.46 22.54
CA ASP A 448 -10.93 8.67 21.17
C ASP A 448 -12.29 9.41 21.15
N LEU A 449 -13.20 9.08 22.07
CA LEU A 449 -14.50 9.76 22.19
C LEU A 449 -14.36 11.20 22.69
N LYS A 450 -13.51 11.44 23.70
CA LYS A 450 -13.23 12.80 24.20
C LYS A 450 -12.69 13.69 23.08
N LEU A 451 -11.76 13.15 22.30
CA LEU A 451 -11.18 13.86 21.18
C LEU A 451 -12.20 14.13 20.08
N LEU A 452 -13.00 13.13 19.71
CA LEU A 452 -14.07 13.30 18.75
C LEU A 452 -15.05 14.37 19.20
N ARG A 453 -15.37 14.46 20.51
CA ARG A 453 -16.20 15.54 21.06
C ARG A 453 -15.60 16.92 20.82
N VAL A 454 -14.31 17.11 21.11
CA VAL A 454 -13.62 18.37 20.83
C VAL A 454 -13.71 18.70 19.33
N ALA A 455 -13.48 17.72 18.46
CA ALA A 455 -13.58 17.89 17.01
C ALA A 455 -15.02 18.17 16.55
N MET A 456 -16.03 17.54 17.14
CA MET A 456 -17.45 17.73 16.82
C MET A 456 -17.94 19.12 17.19
N GLU A 457 -17.76 19.52 18.45
CA GLU A 457 -18.18 20.84 18.95
C GLU A 457 -17.60 21.96 18.10
N ARG A 458 -16.37 21.76 17.63
CA ARG A 458 -15.68 22.72 16.81
C ARG A 458 -16.06 22.71 15.33
N PHE A 459 -15.82 21.59 14.63
CA PHE A 459 -15.92 21.56 13.18
C PHE A 459 -17.37 21.39 12.70
N VAL A 460 -18.22 20.78 13.53
CA VAL A 460 -19.59 20.41 13.15
C VAL A 460 -20.58 21.39 13.75
N PHE A 461 -20.54 21.60 15.07
CA PHE A 461 -21.48 22.48 15.76
C PHE A 461 -21.06 23.95 15.75
N LYS A 462 -19.83 24.27 15.35
CA LYS A 462 -19.25 25.63 15.37
C LYS A 462 -19.41 26.32 16.74
N ASN A 463 -19.47 25.56 17.84
CA ASN A 463 -19.62 26.08 19.19
C ASN A 463 -18.24 26.22 19.85
N ASN A 464 -17.62 27.39 19.65
CA ASN A 464 -16.28 27.66 20.16
C ASN A 464 -16.18 27.58 21.69
N ILE A 465 -17.23 27.93 22.43
CA ILE A 465 -17.23 27.93 23.91
C ILE A 465 -17.19 26.50 24.44
N LEU A 466 -18.10 25.63 23.97
CA LEU A 466 -18.14 24.23 24.39
C LEU A 466 -16.92 23.44 23.89
N ALA A 467 -16.42 23.78 22.70
CA ALA A 467 -15.18 23.21 22.20
C ALA A 467 -13.99 23.56 23.11
N GLN A 468 -13.86 24.82 23.55
CA GLN A 468 -12.81 25.24 24.49
C GLN A 468 -12.96 24.59 25.86
N GLU A 469 -14.18 24.40 26.36
CA GLU A 469 -14.42 23.69 27.61
C GLU A 469 -14.01 22.21 27.52
N ALA A 470 -14.44 21.52 26.46
CA ALA A 470 -14.05 20.15 26.19
C ALA A 470 -12.52 20.03 26.01
N GLU A 471 -11.90 21.01 25.34
CA GLU A 471 -10.46 21.08 25.15
C GLU A 471 -9.72 21.28 26.48
N LYS A 472 -10.19 22.16 27.37
CA LYS A 472 -9.63 22.34 28.72
C LYS A 472 -9.72 21.04 29.53
N ALA A 473 -10.85 20.34 29.43
CA ALA A 473 -11.02 19.04 30.08
C ALA A 473 -10.01 17.99 29.58
N VAL A 474 -9.75 17.94 28.27
CA VAL A 474 -8.72 17.06 27.68
C VAL A 474 -7.31 17.52 28.06
N LYS A 475 -7.02 18.83 28.02
CA LYS A 475 -5.73 19.44 28.39
C LYS A 475 -5.34 19.16 29.85
N SER A 476 -6.31 19.09 30.76
CA SER A 476 -6.03 18.73 32.17
C SER A 476 -5.44 17.32 32.35
N HIS A 477 -5.65 16.44 31.36
CA HIS A 477 -5.12 15.08 31.32
C HIS A 477 -4.08 14.89 30.20
N LEU A 478 -3.52 15.97 29.63
CA LEU A 478 -2.68 15.90 28.43
C LEU A 478 -1.47 14.99 28.60
N ASN A 479 -0.82 15.03 29.77
CA ASN A 479 0.41 14.28 30.04
C ASN A 479 0.19 12.78 30.19
N SER A 480 -1.05 12.34 30.51
CA SER A 480 -1.39 10.91 30.58
C SER A 480 -1.91 10.36 29.26
N LEU A 481 -2.30 11.23 28.32
CA LEU A 481 -2.75 10.84 26.99
C LEU A 481 -1.56 10.45 26.09
N SER A 482 -1.81 9.55 25.15
CA SER A 482 -0.81 9.17 24.15
C SER A 482 -0.46 10.33 23.19
N ILE A 483 0.73 10.26 22.61
CA ILE A 483 1.34 11.36 21.81
C ILE A 483 0.45 11.82 20.65
N ASP A 484 -0.30 10.90 20.02
CA ASP A 484 -1.27 11.22 18.97
C ASP A 484 -2.38 12.15 19.47
N PHE A 485 -2.95 11.91 20.65
CA PHE A 485 -3.96 12.81 21.23
C PHE A 485 -3.37 14.17 21.56
N GLN A 486 -2.16 14.20 22.12
CA GLN A 486 -1.46 15.45 22.40
C GLN A 486 -1.23 16.26 21.12
N TYR A 487 -0.93 15.57 20.01
CA TYR A 487 -0.79 16.17 18.70
C TYR A 487 -2.15 16.66 18.15
N VAL A 488 -3.26 15.92 18.31
CA VAL A 488 -4.58 16.43 17.89
C VAL A 488 -4.92 17.72 18.62
N VAL A 489 -4.73 17.75 19.94
CA VAL A 489 -5.00 18.96 20.74
C VAL A 489 -4.14 20.11 20.25
N TYR A 490 -2.86 19.86 19.91
CA TYR A 490 -2.01 20.86 19.28
C TYR A 490 -2.55 21.35 17.93
N VAL A 491 -3.02 20.45 17.06
CA VAL A 491 -3.61 20.81 15.76
C VAL A 491 -4.87 21.64 15.93
N VAL A 492 -5.73 21.28 16.89
CA VAL A 492 -6.92 22.04 17.27
C VAL A 492 -6.48 23.42 17.77
N ASP A 493 -5.57 23.51 18.74
CA ASP A 493 -5.06 24.78 19.27
C ASP A 493 -4.48 25.68 18.17
N ARG A 494 -3.66 25.12 17.26
CA ARG A 494 -3.11 25.84 16.11
C ARG A 494 -4.17 26.34 15.14
N LYS A 495 -5.17 25.53 14.80
CA LYS A 495 -6.30 25.98 13.98
C LYS A 495 -7.10 27.08 14.70
N ASN A 496 -7.10 27.13 16.03
CA ASN A 496 -7.83 28.16 16.80
C ASN A 496 -7.07 29.46 16.66
N THR A 497 -5.76 29.43 16.90
CA THR A 497 -4.89 30.57 16.68
C THR A 497 -4.99 31.07 15.24
N GLN A 498 -5.07 30.18 14.27
CA GLN A 498 -5.24 30.55 12.86
C GLN A 498 -6.60 31.17 12.56
N ALA A 499 -7.70 30.59 13.07
CA ALA A 499 -9.03 31.14 12.86
C ALA A 499 -9.15 32.54 13.49
N SER A 500 -8.63 32.71 14.72
CA SER A 500 -8.60 34.01 15.39
C SER A 500 -7.69 35.01 14.68
N ALA A 501 -6.54 34.58 14.17
CA ALA A 501 -5.66 35.44 13.39
C ALA A 501 -6.28 35.79 12.03
N GLN A 502 -7.00 34.86 11.41
CA GLN A 502 -7.68 35.10 10.15
C GLN A 502 -8.78 36.15 10.29
N GLU A 503 -9.53 36.10 11.39
CA GLU A 503 -10.52 37.12 11.75
C GLU A 503 -9.86 38.48 11.98
N SER A 504 -8.70 38.54 12.65
CA SER A 504 -7.99 39.81 12.83
C SER A 504 -7.35 40.38 11.56
N ILE A 505 -6.94 39.52 10.62
CA ILE A 505 -6.27 39.96 9.39
C ILE A 505 -7.28 40.31 8.28
N GLY A 506 -8.56 39.91 8.40
CA GLY A 506 -9.58 40.25 7.41
C GLY A 506 -9.36 39.59 6.05
N ILE A 507 -8.69 38.42 6.01
CA ILE A 507 -8.46 37.67 4.76
C ILE A 507 -9.34 36.42 4.74
N GLY A 508 -10.12 36.25 3.67
CA GLY A 508 -10.87 35.03 3.41
C GLY A 508 -9.95 33.86 3.02
N ASN A 509 -10.04 32.73 3.74
CA ASN A 509 -9.30 31.48 3.54
C ASN A 509 -7.76 31.59 3.57
N VAL A 510 -7.21 32.04 4.69
CA VAL A 510 -5.74 32.03 4.92
C VAL A 510 -5.29 30.61 5.25
N THR A 511 -4.39 30.04 4.45
CA THR A 511 -3.68 28.80 4.84
C THR A 511 -2.66 29.11 5.94
N SER A 512 -2.31 28.15 6.80
CA SER A 512 -1.24 28.35 7.81
C SER A 512 0.05 28.91 7.24
N MET A 513 0.36 28.49 6.02
CA MET A 513 1.52 28.89 5.26
C MET A 513 1.45 30.38 4.91
N ASN A 514 0.28 30.85 4.45
CA ASN A 514 0.03 32.28 4.22
C ASN A 514 0.07 33.08 5.53
N LEU A 515 -0.43 32.52 6.64
CA LEU A 515 -0.38 33.21 7.93
C LEU A 515 1.07 33.38 8.42
N MET A 516 1.90 32.35 8.23
CA MET A 516 3.32 32.40 8.54
C MET A 516 4.08 33.36 7.61
N GLU A 517 3.75 33.37 6.32
CA GLU A 517 4.30 34.30 5.35
C GLU A 517 3.92 35.75 5.69
N TRP A 518 2.66 36.01 6.05
CA TRP A 518 2.19 37.30 6.53
C TRP A 518 2.94 37.72 7.80
N GLY A 519 3.07 36.83 8.78
CA GLY A 519 3.79 37.10 10.03
C GLY A 519 5.29 37.39 9.83
N ALA A 520 5.97 36.63 8.98
CA ALA A 520 7.36 36.88 8.64
C ALA A 520 7.52 38.15 7.82
N GLY A 521 6.59 38.42 6.91
CA GLY A 521 6.53 39.63 6.10
C GLY A 521 6.36 40.88 6.94
N ILE A 522 5.35 40.94 7.81
CA ILE A 522 5.08 42.10 8.65
C ILE A 522 6.25 42.40 9.59
N GLU A 523 6.93 41.37 10.11
CA GLU A 523 8.10 41.55 10.95
C GLU A 523 9.31 42.08 10.17
N ARG A 524 9.52 41.62 8.92
CA ARG A 524 10.53 42.20 8.01
C ARG A 524 10.23 43.67 7.72
N ALA A 525 8.99 44.00 7.37
CA ALA A 525 8.56 45.37 7.12
C ALA A 525 8.72 46.26 8.37
N ARG A 526 8.38 45.76 9.56
CA ARG A 526 8.61 46.46 10.84
C ARG A 526 10.09 46.66 11.13
N LYS A 527 10.94 45.66 10.91
CA LYS A 527 12.38 45.76 11.13
C LYS A 527 13.02 46.78 10.19
N ALA A 528 12.65 46.76 8.91
CA ALA A 528 13.08 47.75 7.92
C ALA A 528 12.59 49.17 8.28
N HIS A 529 11.33 49.30 8.71
CA HIS A 529 10.78 50.55 9.25
C HIS A 529 11.60 51.05 10.44
N PHE A 530 11.85 50.22 11.46
CA PHE A 530 12.67 50.60 12.62
C PHE A 530 14.10 50.99 12.24
N GLN A 531 14.69 50.32 11.23
CA GLN A 531 16.00 50.70 10.71
C GLN A 531 15.98 52.09 10.06
N ALA A 532 14.98 52.38 9.21
CA ALA A 532 14.82 53.70 8.62
C ALA A 532 14.67 54.79 9.71
N VAL A 533 13.83 54.54 10.72
CA VAL A 533 13.65 55.44 11.88
C VAL A 533 14.93 55.61 12.69
N HIS A 534 15.74 54.56 12.83
CA HIS A 534 17.02 54.65 13.54
C HIS A 534 18.04 55.48 12.75
N LYS A 535 18.14 55.27 11.43
CA LYS A 535 19.09 55.99 10.56
C LYS A 535 18.76 57.48 10.47
N ILE A 536 17.49 57.85 10.31
CA ILE A 536 17.10 59.27 10.35
C ILE A 536 17.37 59.91 11.72
N ARG A 537 17.17 59.17 12.81
CA ARG A 537 17.51 59.64 14.16
C ARG A 537 19.02 59.85 14.33
N ASP A 538 19.84 58.96 13.79
CA ASP A 538 21.30 59.07 13.85
C ASP A 538 21.79 60.26 13.03
N PHE A 539 21.20 60.50 11.85
CA PHE A 539 21.40 61.73 11.08
C PHE A 539 21.10 62.98 11.92
N TRP A 540 19.92 63.05 12.54
CA TRP A 540 19.56 64.18 13.41
C TRP A 540 20.45 64.32 14.64
N ARG A 541 20.93 63.22 15.21
CA ARG A 541 21.89 63.24 16.33
C ARG A 541 23.25 63.75 15.90
N HIS A 542 23.73 63.34 14.73
CA HIS A 542 24.98 63.83 14.16
C HIS A 542 24.88 65.35 13.93
N LEU A 543 23.75 65.82 13.38
CA LEU A 543 23.47 67.22 13.16
C LEU A 543 23.40 68.03 14.48
N ARG A 544 22.73 67.51 15.51
CA ARG A 544 22.63 68.18 16.84
C ARG A 544 23.91 68.18 17.65
N LYS A 545 24.70 67.10 17.63
CA LYS A 545 25.99 67.05 18.35
C LYS A 545 26.92 68.15 17.88
N ARG A 546 26.79 68.54 16.60
CA ARG A 546 27.65 69.52 15.96
C ARG A 546 27.22 70.96 16.17
N SER A 547 25.91 71.23 16.27
CA SER A 547 25.40 72.59 16.50
C SER A 547 25.86 73.22 17.81
N ALA A 548 26.46 72.43 18.71
CA ALA A 548 26.93 72.90 20.01
C ALA A 548 28.35 73.50 20.00
N HIS A 549 29.24 73.22 19.02
CA HIS A 549 30.70 73.39 19.21
C HIS A 549 31.55 73.99 18.06
N ALA A 550 31.05 74.43 16.89
CA ALA A 550 31.97 75.02 15.88
C ALA A 550 31.32 75.97 14.84
N ASP A 551 31.95 77.12 14.61
CA ASP A 551 31.64 78.12 13.56
C ASP A 551 32.13 77.71 12.16
N THR A 552 32.81 76.56 11.99
CA THR A 552 33.33 76.09 10.69
C THR A 552 33.04 74.61 10.46
N ILE A 553 32.27 74.33 9.41
CA ILE A 553 31.92 72.97 8.98
C ILE A 553 33.13 72.36 8.25
N ALA A 554 33.83 71.42 8.89
CA ALA A 554 34.81 70.57 8.22
C ALA A 554 34.15 69.69 7.14
N ASN A 555 34.84 69.53 5.99
CA ASN A 555 34.39 68.73 4.84
C ASN A 555 34.17 67.24 5.18
N SER A 556 34.90 66.69 6.16
CA SER A 556 34.73 65.30 6.63
C SER A 556 33.31 65.01 7.11
N ASP A 557 32.73 65.96 7.82
CA ASP A 557 31.45 65.76 8.49
C ASP A 557 30.28 65.95 7.51
N ILE A 558 30.50 66.69 6.40
CA ILE A 558 29.55 66.72 5.27
C ILE A 558 29.52 65.34 4.62
N ALA A 559 30.69 64.70 4.43
CA ALA A 559 30.76 63.35 3.89
C ALA A 559 30.03 62.33 4.79
N ASP A 560 30.23 62.40 6.11
CA ASP A 560 29.51 61.54 7.07
C ASP A 560 27.99 61.74 7.02
N MET A 561 27.52 62.99 6.86
CA MET A 561 26.08 63.27 6.70
C MET A 561 25.51 62.70 5.41
N ILE A 562 26.25 62.78 4.30
CA ILE A 562 25.83 62.20 3.01
C ILE A 562 25.73 60.69 3.14
N ILE A 563 26.70 60.05 3.80
CA ILE A 563 26.68 58.60 4.05
C ILE A 563 25.45 58.22 4.90
N LEU A 564 25.17 58.95 5.98
CA LEU A 564 23.99 58.68 6.82
C LEU A 564 22.66 58.89 6.09
N LEU A 565 22.60 59.85 5.15
CA LEU A 565 21.43 60.07 4.29
C LEU A 565 21.24 58.95 3.28
N ASP A 566 22.32 58.50 2.62
CA ASP A 566 22.30 57.38 1.69
C ASP A 566 21.88 56.07 2.38
N GLU A 567 22.39 55.83 3.59
CA GLU A 567 21.97 54.70 4.43
C GLU A 567 20.50 54.80 4.85
N PHE A 568 20.00 56.01 5.12
CA PHE A 568 18.60 56.25 5.43
C PHE A 568 17.70 56.00 4.21
N GLU A 569 18.05 56.53 3.05
CA GLU A 569 17.31 56.37 1.79
C GLU A 569 17.22 54.88 1.42
N THR A 570 18.34 54.16 1.50
CA THR A 570 18.37 52.71 1.29
C THR A 570 17.46 51.95 2.27
N ALA A 571 17.49 52.30 3.56
CA ALA A 571 16.63 51.67 4.57
C ALA A 571 15.14 52.00 4.39
N MET A 572 14.84 53.22 3.93
CA MET A 572 13.50 53.70 3.63
C MET A 572 12.92 52.97 2.40
N GLU A 573 13.68 52.86 1.32
CA GLU A 573 13.27 52.10 0.12
C GLU A 573 13.05 50.62 0.44
N ALA A 574 13.93 50.02 1.26
CA ALA A 574 13.75 48.65 1.73
C ALA A 574 12.46 48.48 2.55
N ALA A 575 12.13 49.42 3.43
CA ALA A 575 10.88 49.37 4.19
C ALA A 575 9.65 49.54 3.28
N LYS A 576 9.71 50.49 2.35
CA LYS A 576 8.64 50.77 1.38
C LYS A 576 8.35 49.55 0.52
N THR A 577 9.38 48.94 -0.07
CA THR A 577 9.25 47.76 -0.94
C THR A 577 8.67 46.56 -0.19
N GLU A 578 9.05 46.33 1.07
CA GLU A 578 8.48 45.25 1.89
C GLU A 578 7.00 45.50 2.22
N TYR A 579 6.60 46.72 2.59
CA TYR A 579 5.17 47.03 2.80
C TYR A 579 4.35 46.93 1.52
N GLU A 580 4.85 47.45 0.39
CA GLU A 580 4.15 47.39 -0.90
C GLU A 580 3.98 45.94 -1.36
N SER A 581 5.02 45.11 -1.24
CA SER A 581 4.97 43.68 -1.52
C SER A 581 3.90 42.96 -0.67
N LEU A 582 3.78 43.32 0.62
CA LEU A 582 2.74 42.77 1.48
C LEU A 582 1.35 43.25 1.12
N LEU A 583 1.19 44.52 0.75
CA LEU A 583 -0.09 45.09 0.37
C LEU A 583 -0.63 44.49 -0.93
N VAL A 584 0.23 44.08 -1.86
CA VAL A 584 -0.19 43.34 -3.07
C VAL A 584 -0.86 42.02 -2.70
N ASN A 585 -0.33 41.31 -1.69
CA ASN A 585 -0.85 40.00 -1.27
C ASN A 585 -1.98 40.09 -0.23
N TYR A 586 -2.00 41.16 0.56
CA TYR A 586 -2.81 41.28 1.78
C TYR A 586 -3.47 42.66 1.93
N SER A 587 -4.05 43.17 0.84
CA SER A 587 -4.66 44.50 0.77
C SER A 587 -5.83 44.74 1.73
N SER A 588 -6.48 43.67 2.22
CA SER A 588 -7.60 43.75 3.18
C SER A 588 -7.17 43.81 4.64
N SER A 589 -5.87 43.67 4.95
CA SER A 589 -5.39 43.68 6.33
C SER A 589 -5.36 45.08 6.92
N THR A 590 -6.27 45.34 7.88
CA THR A 590 -6.35 46.63 8.59
C THR A 590 -5.07 46.94 9.37
N GLU A 591 -4.48 45.94 10.03
CA GLU A 591 -3.21 46.08 10.75
C GLU A 591 -2.06 46.48 9.81
N LEU A 592 -1.97 45.86 8.62
CA LEU A 592 -0.95 46.19 7.63
C LEU A 592 -1.13 47.62 7.08
N LEU A 593 -2.36 48.01 6.75
CA LEU A 593 -2.68 49.35 6.29
C LEU A 593 -2.34 50.40 7.35
N GLN A 594 -2.67 50.15 8.63
CA GLN A 594 -2.31 51.05 9.73
C GLN A 594 -0.78 51.15 9.92
N ALA A 595 -0.06 50.02 9.85
CA ALA A 595 1.39 50.00 9.95
C ALA A 595 2.06 50.77 8.78
N TYR A 596 1.55 50.59 7.56
CA TYR A 596 2.03 51.31 6.39
C TYR A 596 1.68 52.80 6.45
N ALA A 597 0.49 53.17 6.91
CA ALA A 597 0.13 54.57 7.12
C ALA A 597 1.08 55.27 8.10
N ASN A 598 1.42 54.61 9.21
CA ASN A 598 2.37 55.15 10.18
C ASN A 598 3.79 55.27 9.59
N PHE A 599 4.21 54.33 8.74
CA PHE A 599 5.47 54.45 8.00
C PHE A 599 5.46 55.65 7.06
N THR A 600 4.39 55.82 6.27
CA THR A 600 4.24 56.94 5.33
C THR A 600 4.20 58.29 6.04
N ASP A 601 3.57 58.35 7.22
CA ASP A 601 3.49 59.57 8.03
C ASP A 601 4.85 59.90 8.67
N HIS A 602 5.46 58.93 9.37
CA HIS A 602 6.66 59.17 10.18
C HIS A 602 7.98 59.20 9.38
N VAL A 603 8.08 58.42 8.29
CA VAL A 603 9.33 58.24 7.53
C VAL A 603 9.27 58.97 6.19
N LEU A 604 8.17 58.82 5.44
CA LEU A 604 8.01 59.50 4.14
C LEU A 604 7.50 60.94 4.26
N ASN A 605 6.99 61.34 5.43
CA ASN A 605 6.40 62.65 5.69
C ASN A 605 5.28 63.01 4.69
N ASP A 606 4.50 62.01 4.25
CA ASP A 606 3.34 62.18 3.36
C ASP A 606 2.04 61.91 4.13
N SER A 607 1.65 62.89 4.95
CA SER A 607 0.45 62.81 5.78
C SER A 607 -0.82 62.60 4.96
N LYS A 608 -0.90 63.14 3.74
CA LYS A 608 -2.06 63.00 2.86
C LYS A 608 -2.28 61.54 2.44
N THR A 609 -1.20 60.86 2.07
CA THR A 609 -1.27 59.43 1.70
C THR A 609 -1.51 58.56 2.93
N ALA A 610 -0.87 58.88 4.06
CA ALA A 610 -1.12 58.19 5.33
C ALA A 610 -2.60 58.27 5.75
N ASP A 611 -3.23 59.45 5.65
CA ASP A 611 -4.64 59.64 6.00
C ASP A 611 -5.57 58.87 5.05
N LYS A 612 -5.27 58.83 3.75
CA LYS A 612 -6.01 57.97 2.80
C LYS A 612 -5.97 56.50 3.18
N ILE A 613 -4.79 56.00 3.57
CA ILE A 613 -4.61 54.60 3.99
C ILE A 613 -5.32 54.34 5.33
N ARG A 614 -5.30 55.28 6.27
CA ARG A 614 -6.05 55.19 7.54
C ARG A 614 -7.55 55.13 7.30
N VAL A 615 -8.06 55.98 6.41
CA VAL A 615 -9.47 55.95 6.00
C VAL A 615 -9.82 54.60 5.36
N GLN A 616 -8.95 54.08 4.49
CA GLN A 616 -9.14 52.75 3.89
C GLN A 616 -9.20 51.65 4.97
N ALA A 617 -8.29 51.67 5.95
CA ALA A 617 -8.31 50.72 7.07
C ALA A 617 -9.60 50.84 7.90
N LEU A 618 -10.05 52.05 8.20
CA LEU A 618 -11.31 52.32 8.91
C LEU A 618 -12.54 51.86 8.12
N THR A 619 -12.54 52.03 6.79
CA THR A 619 -13.65 51.55 5.95
C THR A 619 -13.76 50.03 5.94
N LEU A 620 -12.63 49.31 5.99
CA LEU A 620 -12.62 47.85 6.10
C LEU A 620 -13.11 47.40 7.48
N GLU A 621 -12.65 48.05 8.56
CA GLU A 621 -13.08 47.74 9.94
C GLU A 621 -14.59 48.02 10.15
N ASN A 622 -15.10 49.11 9.57
CA ASN A 622 -16.51 49.46 9.63
C ASN A 622 -17.38 48.60 8.70
N GLY A 623 -16.87 48.20 7.53
CA GLY A 623 -17.55 47.32 6.60
C GLY A 623 -17.84 45.94 7.17
N GLU A 624 -16.96 45.41 8.03
CA GLU A 624 -17.17 44.15 8.73
C GLU A 624 -18.23 44.24 9.85
N ARG A 625 -18.40 45.40 10.48
CA ARG A 625 -19.41 45.63 11.54
C ARG A 625 -20.77 46.08 11.02
N GLY A 626 -20.83 46.76 9.87
CA GLY A 626 -22.02 47.51 9.41
C GLY A 626 -23.13 46.72 8.70
N GLY A 627 -22.97 45.44 8.38
CA GLY A 627 -23.99 44.64 7.66
C GLY A 627 -25.17 44.17 8.51
N GLY A 628 -25.74 45.00 9.40
CA GLY A 628 -26.67 44.53 10.45
C GLY A 628 -27.84 45.41 10.87
N SER A 629 -28.00 46.63 10.37
CA SER A 629 -29.10 47.51 10.77
C SER A 629 -29.58 48.33 9.59
N ASN A 630 -30.80 48.05 9.12
CA ASN A 630 -31.47 48.78 8.03
C ASN A 630 -32.16 50.07 8.52
N ASP A 631 -31.79 50.62 9.68
CA ASP A 631 -32.50 51.74 10.31
C ASP A 631 -31.67 53.02 10.32
N GLY A 632 -31.15 53.44 9.16
CA GLY A 632 -30.33 54.64 9.05
C GLY A 632 -30.18 55.16 7.63
N GLU A 633 -31.29 55.29 6.90
CA GLU A 633 -31.35 55.79 5.52
C GLU A 633 -31.47 57.32 5.44
N ASP A 634 -30.70 58.08 6.25
CA ASP A 634 -30.72 59.55 6.14
C ASP A 634 -29.32 60.21 6.08
N ASP A 635 -28.24 59.59 6.57
CA ASP A 635 -26.90 60.24 6.58
C ASP A 635 -25.92 59.73 5.51
N ALA A 636 -26.23 58.63 4.82
CA ALA A 636 -25.38 58.09 3.74
C ALA A 636 -25.58 58.79 2.37
N ALA A 637 -26.61 59.63 2.24
CA ALA A 637 -26.95 60.32 1.00
C ALA A 637 -25.97 61.46 0.63
N GLN A 638 -25.14 61.94 1.57
CA GLN A 638 -24.27 63.09 1.32
C GLN A 638 -22.90 62.72 0.71
N VAL A 639 -22.46 61.46 0.80
CA VAL A 639 -21.18 61.00 0.24
C VAL A 639 -21.36 60.34 -1.13
N GLN A 640 -22.55 59.84 -1.47
CA GLN A 640 -22.84 59.25 -2.79
C GLN A 640 -23.23 60.29 -3.87
N LEU A 641 -23.57 61.52 -3.49
CA LEU A 641 -24.00 62.57 -4.43
C LEU A 641 -22.84 63.14 -5.27
N GLU A 642 -21.57 62.98 -4.87
CA GLU A 642 -20.42 63.44 -5.66
C GLU A 642 -19.93 62.42 -6.71
N GLN A 643 -20.42 61.17 -6.69
CA GLN A 643 -19.92 60.11 -7.59
C GLN A 643 -20.89 59.68 -8.71
N GLN A 644 -22.14 60.17 -8.73
CA GLN A 644 -23.16 59.68 -9.68
C GLN A 644 -23.43 60.57 -10.92
N CYS A 645 -22.64 61.61 -11.19
CA CYS A 645 -22.85 62.46 -12.37
C CYS A 645 -22.31 61.92 -13.72
N ALA A 646 -21.85 60.66 -13.82
CA ALA A 646 -21.11 60.22 -15.02
C ALA A 646 -21.66 59.04 -15.83
N ALA A 647 -22.79 58.39 -15.50
CA ALA A 647 -23.24 57.27 -16.33
C ALA A 647 -24.76 57.00 -16.26
N SER A 648 -25.54 57.83 -16.95
CA SER A 648 -26.92 57.51 -17.33
C SER A 648 -26.95 56.94 -18.75
N GLY A 649 -27.42 55.70 -18.92
CA GLY A 649 -27.65 55.16 -20.26
C GLY A 649 -28.30 53.78 -20.28
N THR A 650 -29.56 53.75 -20.71
CA THR A 650 -30.34 52.62 -21.23
C THR A 650 -31.15 51.76 -20.25
N SER A 651 -32.39 52.21 -20.05
CA SER A 651 -33.55 51.41 -19.63
C SER A 651 -34.24 50.79 -20.86
N SER A 652 -34.32 49.46 -20.95
CA SER A 652 -35.48 48.73 -21.50
C SER A 652 -35.29 47.22 -21.29
N SER A 653 -36.39 46.46 -21.20
CA SER A 653 -36.49 45.01 -20.97
C SER A 653 -36.69 44.56 -19.51
N GLN A 654 -37.85 44.87 -18.93
CA GLN A 654 -38.29 44.29 -17.64
C GLN A 654 -39.47 43.31 -17.74
N ASN A 655 -40.02 43.01 -18.92
CA ASN A 655 -41.21 42.14 -19.03
C ASN A 655 -40.98 40.69 -19.52
N ASP A 656 -39.76 40.28 -19.89
CA ASP A 656 -39.47 38.87 -20.22
C ASP A 656 -38.93 38.05 -19.03
N SER A 657 -38.87 38.64 -17.83
CA SER A 657 -38.15 38.04 -16.69
C SER A 657 -38.93 36.93 -15.97
N ALA A 658 -40.26 36.99 -15.87
CA ALA A 658 -41.02 36.03 -15.06
C ALA A 658 -41.14 34.64 -15.70
N ARG A 659 -41.33 34.59 -17.04
CA ARG A 659 -41.42 33.33 -17.79
C ARG A 659 -40.07 32.65 -17.95
N VAL A 660 -38.99 33.41 -18.16
CA VAL A 660 -37.62 32.87 -18.23
C VAL A 660 -37.12 32.47 -16.84
N LYS A 661 -37.52 33.16 -15.75
CA LYS A 661 -37.21 32.74 -14.38
C LYS A 661 -38.00 31.49 -13.97
N ALA A 662 -39.28 31.37 -14.32
CA ALA A 662 -40.07 30.18 -14.05
C ALA A 662 -39.61 28.97 -14.89
N ALA A 663 -39.25 29.18 -16.16
CA ALA A 663 -38.66 28.14 -17.01
C ALA A 663 -37.27 27.73 -16.53
N LYS A 664 -36.38 28.67 -16.16
CA LYS A 664 -35.07 28.35 -15.57
C LYS A 664 -35.17 27.72 -14.18
N TRP A 665 -36.21 28.02 -13.41
CA TRP A 665 -36.46 27.40 -12.10
C TRP A 665 -37.01 25.98 -12.26
N LEU A 666 -37.95 25.74 -13.18
CA LEU A 666 -38.43 24.41 -13.52
C LEU A 666 -37.37 23.55 -14.23
N GLU A 667 -36.52 24.15 -15.06
CA GLU A 667 -35.37 23.50 -15.70
C GLU A 667 -34.26 23.19 -14.67
N SER A 668 -34.01 24.10 -13.71
CA SER A 668 -33.12 23.88 -12.55
C SER A 668 -33.63 22.76 -11.63
N ILE A 669 -34.93 22.67 -11.37
CA ILE A 669 -35.51 21.61 -10.54
C ILE A 669 -35.56 20.28 -11.29
N SER A 670 -35.85 20.28 -12.60
CA SER A 670 -35.81 19.05 -13.41
C SER A 670 -34.38 18.52 -13.59
N CYS A 671 -33.37 19.42 -13.69
CA CYS A 671 -31.96 19.04 -13.73
C CYS A 671 -31.41 18.64 -12.34
N ASN A 672 -31.89 19.24 -11.24
CA ASN A 672 -31.46 18.90 -9.88
C ASN A 672 -32.10 17.62 -9.33
N ILE A 673 -33.31 17.24 -9.78
CA ILE A 673 -33.99 16.03 -9.31
C ILE A 673 -33.73 14.83 -10.24
N LEU A 674 -33.53 15.04 -11.54
CA LEU A 674 -33.54 13.99 -12.55
C LEU A 674 -32.31 13.95 -13.47
N GLY A 675 -31.20 14.59 -13.07
CA GLY A 675 -30.02 14.87 -13.89
C GLY A 675 -29.71 13.88 -15.04
N PRO A 676 -29.23 14.39 -16.21
CA PRO A 676 -28.96 13.60 -17.43
C PRO A 676 -28.05 12.38 -17.18
N GLU A 677 -27.30 12.41 -16.08
CA GLU A 677 -26.46 11.35 -15.56
C GLU A 677 -27.21 10.07 -15.16
N ARG A 678 -28.55 10.00 -15.07
CA ARG A 678 -29.22 8.76 -14.64
C ARG A 678 -29.12 7.63 -15.67
N LYS A 679 -29.23 7.95 -16.96
CA LYS A 679 -28.99 6.96 -18.04
C LYS A 679 -27.50 6.63 -18.12
N ASP A 680 -26.62 7.60 -17.88
CA ASP A 680 -25.17 7.40 -17.95
C ASP A 680 -24.61 6.67 -16.74
N ILE A 681 -25.17 6.84 -15.54
CA ILE A 681 -24.79 6.11 -14.33
C ILE A 681 -25.34 4.68 -14.38
N LEU A 682 -26.53 4.45 -14.93
CA LEU A 682 -27.04 3.09 -15.16
C LEU A 682 -26.31 2.39 -16.31
N SER A 683 -25.91 3.12 -17.36
CA SER A 683 -25.06 2.58 -18.42
C SER A 683 -23.64 2.34 -17.91
N LEU A 684 -23.08 3.24 -17.11
CA LEU A 684 -21.76 3.11 -16.47
C LEU A 684 -21.77 1.98 -15.46
N HIS A 685 -22.83 1.80 -14.66
CA HIS A 685 -22.93 0.69 -13.72
C HIS A 685 -23.09 -0.65 -14.45
N ARG A 686 -23.85 -0.71 -15.54
CA ARG A 686 -23.91 -1.90 -16.41
C ARG A 686 -22.57 -2.15 -17.12
N ARG A 687 -21.90 -1.11 -17.60
CA ARG A 687 -20.59 -1.19 -18.26
C ARG A 687 -19.48 -1.56 -17.29
N VAL A 688 -19.48 -1.05 -16.06
CA VAL A 688 -18.54 -1.42 -15.00
C VAL A 688 -18.78 -2.86 -14.55
N LYS A 689 -20.05 -3.30 -14.43
CA LYS A 689 -20.35 -4.71 -14.15
C LYS A 689 -19.96 -5.64 -15.30
N ALA A 690 -20.25 -5.25 -16.54
CA ALA A 690 -19.83 -5.99 -17.73
C ALA A 690 -18.31 -6.03 -17.87
N LEU A 691 -17.62 -4.92 -17.59
CA LEU A 691 -16.16 -4.82 -17.60
C LEU A 691 -15.54 -5.63 -16.47
N LEU A 692 -16.15 -5.67 -15.28
CA LEU A 692 -15.65 -6.47 -14.16
C LEU A 692 -15.89 -7.96 -14.40
N LEU A 693 -17.02 -8.32 -15.00
CA LEU A 693 -17.30 -9.70 -15.42
C LEU A 693 -16.39 -10.12 -16.59
N LEU A 694 -16.14 -9.22 -17.54
CA LEU A 694 -15.17 -9.40 -18.62
C LEU A 694 -13.74 -9.52 -18.07
N LEU A 695 -13.34 -8.70 -17.08
CA LEU A 695 -12.03 -8.79 -16.43
C LEU A 695 -11.88 -10.09 -15.65
N VAL A 696 -12.93 -10.55 -14.97
CA VAL A 696 -12.92 -11.86 -14.29
C VAL A 696 -12.85 -12.98 -15.33
N MET A 697 -13.59 -12.89 -16.44
CA MET A 697 -13.50 -13.86 -17.52
C MET A 697 -12.14 -13.85 -18.22
N VAL A 698 -11.56 -12.68 -18.49
CA VAL A 698 -10.23 -12.53 -19.10
C VAL A 698 -9.14 -12.97 -18.13
N ALA A 699 -9.26 -12.69 -16.83
CA ALA A 699 -8.32 -13.18 -15.83
C ALA A 699 -8.44 -14.70 -15.64
N ALA A 700 -9.65 -15.26 -15.63
CA ALA A 700 -9.88 -16.70 -15.58
C ALA A 700 -9.39 -17.39 -16.86
N THR A 701 -9.66 -16.81 -18.03
CA THR A 701 -9.20 -17.34 -19.33
C THR A 701 -7.69 -17.20 -19.45
N GLY A 702 -7.11 -16.06 -19.05
CA GLY A 702 -5.67 -15.85 -19.02
C GLY A 702 -4.98 -16.79 -18.03
N PHE A 703 -5.58 -17.05 -16.88
CA PHE A 703 -5.08 -18.04 -15.92
C PHE A 703 -5.14 -19.45 -16.51
N VAL A 704 -6.25 -19.86 -17.14
CA VAL A 704 -6.37 -21.16 -17.82
C VAL A 704 -5.37 -21.29 -18.99
N LEU A 705 -5.16 -20.23 -19.78
CA LEU A 705 -4.21 -20.25 -20.90
C LEU A 705 -2.75 -20.26 -20.43
N ILE A 706 -2.43 -19.55 -19.34
CA ILE A 706 -1.08 -19.56 -18.73
C ILE A 706 -0.81 -20.90 -18.06
N ASP A 707 -1.80 -21.46 -17.35
CA ASP A 707 -1.73 -22.79 -16.74
C ASP A 707 -1.57 -23.85 -17.83
N GLN A 708 -2.38 -23.78 -18.90
CA GLN A 708 -2.26 -24.67 -20.05
C GLN A 708 -0.91 -24.53 -20.76
N GLY A 709 -0.38 -23.30 -20.91
CA GLY A 709 0.93 -23.05 -21.53
C GLY A 709 2.11 -23.54 -20.68
N LEU A 710 2.08 -23.32 -19.36
CA LEU A 710 3.15 -23.75 -18.45
C LEU A 710 3.14 -25.26 -18.23
N LEU A 711 1.96 -25.87 -18.12
CA LEU A 711 1.79 -27.32 -17.98
C LEU A 711 2.24 -28.06 -19.26
N THR A 712 2.02 -27.47 -20.43
CA THR A 712 2.41 -28.08 -21.71
C THR A 712 3.85 -27.79 -22.10
N GLU A 713 4.44 -26.63 -21.82
CA GLU A 713 5.84 -26.38 -22.19
C GLU A 713 6.82 -27.15 -21.31
N GLN A 714 6.85 -26.94 -20.00
CA GLN A 714 8.03 -27.34 -19.20
C GLN A 714 8.19 -28.86 -19.04
N ALA A 715 7.09 -29.56 -18.79
CA ALA A 715 7.13 -31.01 -18.60
C ALA A 715 7.25 -31.78 -19.93
N MET A 716 6.62 -31.27 -21.00
CA MET A 716 6.76 -31.84 -22.34
C MET A 716 8.18 -31.62 -22.87
N PHE A 717 8.78 -30.44 -22.68
CA PHE A 717 10.15 -30.17 -23.13
C PHE A 717 11.19 -31.08 -22.47
N ARG A 718 11.03 -31.45 -21.19
CA ARG A 718 11.95 -32.39 -20.53
C ARG A 718 11.91 -33.77 -21.19
N ASN A 719 10.72 -34.33 -21.39
CA ASN A 719 10.59 -35.67 -21.96
C ASN A 719 10.86 -35.69 -23.47
N ILE A 720 10.50 -34.64 -24.21
CA ILE A 720 10.90 -34.47 -25.62
C ILE A 720 12.42 -34.41 -25.73
N ARG A 721 13.10 -33.67 -24.83
CA ARG A 721 14.56 -33.61 -24.83
C ARG A 721 15.19 -34.97 -24.58
N LEU A 722 14.61 -35.79 -23.69
CA LEU A 722 15.08 -37.17 -23.46
C LEU A 722 14.84 -38.08 -24.67
N ILE A 723 13.71 -37.92 -25.38
CA ILE A 723 13.43 -38.61 -26.65
C ILE A 723 14.48 -38.21 -27.71
N ASP A 724 14.72 -36.91 -27.89
CA ASP A 724 15.73 -36.40 -28.83
C ASP A 724 17.13 -36.93 -28.48
N GLN A 725 17.53 -36.84 -27.21
CA GLN A 725 18.82 -37.32 -26.72
C GLN A 725 19.00 -38.84 -26.92
N THR A 726 17.95 -39.62 -26.68
CA THR A 726 17.95 -41.07 -26.92
C THR A 726 18.00 -41.38 -28.42
N GLY A 727 17.31 -40.59 -29.25
CA GLY A 727 17.40 -40.62 -30.71
C GLY A 727 18.81 -40.32 -31.21
N PHE A 728 19.50 -39.34 -30.63
CA PHE A 728 20.90 -39.04 -30.93
C PHE A 728 21.81 -40.20 -30.53
N ASN A 729 21.62 -40.82 -29.36
CA ASN A 729 22.39 -41.99 -28.94
C ASN A 729 22.23 -43.17 -29.91
N ARG A 730 21.00 -43.44 -30.35
CA ARG A 730 20.73 -44.43 -31.41
C ARG A 730 21.48 -44.07 -32.71
N GLY A 731 21.44 -42.80 -33.11
CA GLY A 731 22.16 -42.30 -34.28
C GLY A 731 23.67 -42.47 -34.18
N TYR A 732 24.26 -42.17 -33.03
CA TYR A 732 25.69 -42.36 -32.77
C TYR A 732 26.09 -43.83 -32.84
N GLY A 733 25.28 -44.75 -32.29
CA GLY A 733 25.52 -46.19 -32.41
C GLY A 733 25.51 -46.69 -33.86
N PHE A 734 24.66 -46.11 -34.71
CA PHE A 734 24.62 -46.42 -36.14
C PHE A 734 25.82 -45.84 -36.90
N ILE A 735 26.10 -44.55 -36.73
CA ILE A 735 27.25 -43.85 -37.34
C ILE A 735 28.55 -44.55 -36.96
N ALA A 736 28.71 -44.91 -35.69
CA ALA A 736 29.79 -45.74 -35.17
C ALA A 736 30.08 -46.97 -36.03
N SER A 737 29.05 -47.74 -36.40
CA SER A 737 29.22 -48.95 -37.22
C SER A 737 29.64 -48.64 -38.67
N ILE A 738 29.18 -47.52 -39.24
CA ILE A 738 29.56 -47.08 -40.58
C ILE A 738 31.02 -46.64 -40.60
N GLU A 739 31.42 -45.82 -39.65
CA GLU A 739 32.78 -45.28 -39.55
C GLU A 739 33.81 -46.37 -39.24
N LEU A 740 33.42 -47.37 -38.44
CA LEU A 740 34.25 -48.55 -38.21
C LEU A 740 34.44 -49.36 -39.50
N ARG A 741 33.41 -49.39 -40.37
CA ARG A 741 33.50 -50.01 -41.70
C ARG A 741 34.38 -49.19 -42.63
N GLU A 742 34.30 -47.86 -42.59
CA GLU A 742 35.19 -46.98 -43.36
C GLU A 742 36.65 -47.13 -42.91
N GLN A 743 36.89 -47.20 -41.60
CA GLN A 743 38.21 -47.47 -41.03
C GLN A 743 38.75 -48.81 -41.55
N PHE A 744 37.93 -49.87 -41.55
CA PHE A 744 38.31 -51.18 -42.10
C PHE A 744 38.62 -51.13 -43.61
N LEU A 745 37.80 -50.43 -44.39
CA LEU A 745 38.02 -50.25 -45.83
C LEU A 745 39.28 -49.42 -46.11
N ALA A 746 39.53 -48.36 -45.35
CA ALA A 746 40.71 -47.52 -45.47
C ALA A 746 42.00 -48.28 -45.15
N ALA A 747 41.97 -49.13 -44.11
CA ALA A 747 43.07 -50.04 -43.79
C ALA A 747 43.35 -50.98 -44.97
N ARG A 748 42.29 -51.62 -45.51
CA ARG A 748 42.40 -52.54 -46.65
C ARG A 748 42.94 -51.88 -47.92
N GLU A 749 42.56 -50.64 -48.18
CA GLU A 749 43.03 -49.85 -49.32
C GLU A 749 44.41 -49.22 -49.09
N ASN A 750 45.02 -49.45 -47.91
CA ASN A 750 46.26 -48.85 -47.48
C ASN A 750 46.25 -47.31 -47.53
N LYS A 751 45.16 -46.69 -47.07
CA LYS A 751 44.96 -45.22 -47.03
C LYS A 751 45.04 -44.69 -45.59
N PRO A 752 46.25 -44.37 -45.07
CA PRO A 752 46.43 -43.99 -43.67
C PRO A 752 45.69 -42.71 -43.28
N ASP A 753 45.60 -41.73 -44.18
CA ASP A 753 44.91 -40.46 -43.88
C ASP A 753 43.42 -40.67 -43.59
N LYS A 754 42.75 -41.53 -44.39
CA LYS A 754 41.34 -41.88 -44.18
C LYS A 754 41.15 -42.73 -42.93
N PHE A 755 42.10 -43.62 -42.66
CA PHE A 755 42.09 -44.44 -41.45
C PHE A 755 42.17 -43.59 -40.19
N MET A 756 43.13 -42.64 -40.14
CA MET A 756 43.30 -41.73 -39.00
C MET A 756 42.10 -40.80 -38.84
N ALA A 757 41.50 -40.32 -39.94
CA ALA A 757 40.29 -39.49 -39.89
C ALA A 757 39.10 -40.26 -39.31
N ALA A 758 38.86 -41.50 -39.77
CA ALA A 758 37.82 -42.36 -39.22
C ALA A 758 38.08 -42.71 -37.75
N GLN A 759 39.34 -42.99 -37.38
CA GLN A 759 39.74 -43.28 -36.01
C GLN A 759 39.47 -42.11 -35.05
N GLU A 760 39.86 -40.89 -35.42
CA GLU A 760 39.60 -39.69 -34.63
C GLU A 760 38.10 -39.45 -34.47
N TYR A 761 37.32 -39.64 -35.54
CA TYR A 761 35.88 -39.48 -35.49
C TYR A 761 35.22 -40.53 -34.58
N LEU A 762 35.63 -41.80 -34.67
CA LEU A 762 35.18 -42.88 -33.79
C LEU A 762 35.47 -42.58 -32.31
N TYR A 763 36.64 -42.01 -32.00
CA TYR A 763 36.97 -41.57 -30.65
C TYR A 763 35.98 -40.51 -30.14
N GLN A 764 35.68 -39.48 -30.94
CA GLN A 764 34.73 -38.43 -30.57
C GLN A 764 33.30 -38.98 -30.37
N VAL A 765 32.86 -39.88 -31.25
CA VAL A 765 31.55 -40.55 -31.14
C VAL A 765 31.48 -41.38 -29.86
N SER A 766 32.55 -42.12 -29.51
CA SER A 766 32.56 -42.99 -28.31
C SER A 766 32.43 -42.20 -27.02
N LYS A 767 33.10 -41.05 -26.96
CA LYS A 767 33.02 -40.13 -25.82
C LYS A 767 31.61 -39.57 -25.68
N ARG A 768 31.03 -39.07 -26.77
CA ARG A 768 29.65 -38.53 -26.75
C ARG A 768 28.61 -39.56 -26.35
N LEU A 769 28.76 -40.80 -26.79
CA LEU A 769 27.85 -41.90 -26.46
C LEU A 769 27.90 -42.22 -24.95
N THR A 770 29.09 -42.15 -24.34
CA THR A 770 29.27 -42.33 -22.90
C THR A 770 28.67 -41.16 -22.11
N ASP A 771 29.03 -39.93 -22.46
CA ASP A 771 28.56 -38.72 -21.76
C ASP A 771 27.03 -38.60 -21.84
N GLN A 772 26.45 -38.84 -23.02
CA GLN A 772 25.00 -38.77 -23.20
C GLN A 772 24.26 -39.88 -22.48
N HIS A 773 24.84 -41.09 -22.36
CA HIS A 773 24.25 -42.16 -21.57
C HIS A 773 24.20 -41.82 -20.07
N MET A 774 25.28 -41.23 -19.53
CA MET A 774 25.32 -40.75 -18.13
C MET A 774 24.26 -39.66 -17.89
N ILE A 775 24.16 -38.69 -18.80
CA ILE A 775 23.16 -37.61 -18.71
C ILE A 775 21.74 -38.19 -18.72
N ASN A 776 21.45 -39.16 -19.60
CA ASN A 776 20.13 -39.78 -19.66
C ASN A 776 19.80 -40.53 -18.36
N TYR A 777 20.78 -41.20 -17.74
CA TYR A 777 20.61 -41.93 -16.48
C TYR A 777 20.38 -40.98 -15.29
N GLU A 778 21.15 -39.91 -15.18
CA GLU A 778 20.99 -38.91 -14.11
C GLU A 778 19.63 -38.18 -14.20
N GLN A 779 19.01 -38.16 -15.38
CA GLN A 779 17.74 -37.48 -15.62
C GLN A 779 16.52 -38.42 -15.58
N LEU A 780 16.70 -39.69 -15.20
CA LEU A 780 15.61 -40.65 -15.04
C LEU A 780 14.63 -40.14 -13.97
N GLY A 781 13.39 -39.89 -14.39
CA GLY A 781 12.32 -39.41 -13.50
C GLY A 781 11.18 -40.41 -13.31
N SER A 782 11.20 -41.56 -13.97
CA SER A 782 10.13 -42.57 -13.90
C SER A 782 10.67 -43.90 -13.37
N PRO A 783 9.98 -44.55 -12.42
CA PRO A 783 10.36 -45.86 -11.90
C PRO A 783 10.36 -46.95 -12.98
N GLU A 784 9.52 -46.82 -14.02
CA GLU A 784 9.51 -47.77 -15.15
C GLU A 784 10.78 -47.64 -16.01
N LEU A 785 11.32 -46.42 -16.15
CA LEU A 785 12.56 -46.20 -16.86
C LEU A 785 13.77 -46.62 -16.02
N GLU A 786 13.72 -46.40 -14.70
CA GLU A 786 14.73 -46.90 -13.78
C GLU A 786 14.77 -48.44 -13.78
N ASP A 787 13.61 -49.10 -13.76
CA ASP A 787 13.48 -50.54 -13.93
C ASP A 787 14.03 -51.00 -15.28
N PHE A 788 13.76 -50.27 -16.36
CA PHE A 788 14.36 -50.56 -17.66
C PHE A 788 15.89 -50.48 -17.61
N TYR A 789 16.47 -49.44 -17.02
CA TYR A 789 17.93 -49.30 -16.95
C TYR A 789 18.59 -50.37 -16.07
N ASN A 790 17.99 -50.69 -14.93
CA ASN A 790 18.57 -51.56 -13.91
C ASN A 790 18.27 -53.05 -14.15
N ASN A 791 17.09 -53.38 -14.69
CA ASN A 791 16.58 -54.76 -14.76
C ASN A 791 16.38 -55.28 -16.19
N LYS A 792 16.41 -54.44 -17.24
CA LYS A 792 16.31 -54.93 -18.62
C LYS A 792 17.57 -55.73 -18.99
N VAL A 793 17.42 -57.05 -19.04
CA VAL A 793 18.50 -57.94 -19.47
C VAL A 793 18.69 -57.83 -20.99
N CYS A 794 19.88 -57.39 -21.39
CA CYS A 794 20.35 -57.31 -22.77
C CYS A 794 21.27 -58.49 -23.05
N ASN A 795 20.91 -59.31 -24.03
CA ASN A 795 21.74 -60.42 -24.52
C ASN A 795 22.64 -59.91 -25.65
N PHE A 796 23.93 -60.22 -25.60
CA PHE A 796 24.88 -59.77 -26.60
C PHE A 796 25.99 -60.80 -26.82
N PHE A 797 26.58 -60.77 -28.01
CA PHE A 797 27.57 -61.77 -28.42
C PHE A 797 28.98 -61.24 -28.24
N VAL A 798 29.79 -61.92 -27.44
CA VAL A 798 31.22 -61.62 -27.24
C VAL A 798 32.06 -62.70 -27.91
N PRO A 799 33.04 -62.36 -28.75
CA PRO A 799 34.00 -63.33 -29.26
C PRO A 799 34.97 -63.75 -28.16
N VAL A 800 34.94 -65.01 -27.74
CA VAL A 800 35.83 -65.59 -26.71
C VAL A 800 36.41 -66.91 -27.24
N GLY A 801 37.74 -66.97 -27.37
CA GLY A 801 38.47 -68.21 -27.66
C GLY A 801 38.01 -68.96 -28.91
N GLY A 802 37.68 -68.26 -29.99
CA GLY A 802 37.25 -68.89 -31.24
C GLY A 802 35.75 -69.10 -31.43
N LYS A 803 34.93 -68.75 -30.44
CA LYS A 803 33.47 -68.90 -30.49
C LYS A 803 32.78 -67.61 -30.07
N TRP A 804 31.54 -67.44 -30.53
CA TRP A 804 30.65 -66.43 -29.97
C TRP A 804 30.04 -66.95 -28.68
N GLU A 805 30.29 -66.24 -27.58
CA GLU A 805 29.65 -66.48 -26.30
C GLU A 805 28.51 -65.47 -26.14
N ASN A 806 27.31 -65.95 -25.82
CA ASN A 806 26.19 -65.08 -25.49
C ASN A 806 26.32 -64.66 -24.02
N LYS A 807 26.45 -63.37 -23.76
CA LYS A 807 26.46 -62.78 -22.41
C LYS A 807 25.19 -61.97 -22.19
N SER A 808 24.74 -61.95 -20.95
CA SER A 808 23.57 -61.19 -20.52
C SER A 808 23.99 -60.19 -19.45
N MET A 809 23.66 -58.92 -19.62
CA MET A 809 23.87 -57.86 -18.62
C MET A 809 22.62 -56.98 -18.55
N ASN A 810 22.45 -56.19 -17.48
CA ASN A 810 21.42 -55.15 -17.51
C ASN A 810 21.76 -54.07 -18.56
N TYR A 811 20.78 -53.26 -18.93
CA TYR A 811 20.94 -52.27 -19.99
C TYR A 811 22.02 -51.23 -19.66
N TRP A 812 22.10 -50.79 -18.41
CA TRP A 812 23.13 -49.87 -17.94
C TRP A 812 24.55 -50.41 -18.19
N GLU A 813 24.84 -51.61 -17.69
CA GLU A 813 26.12 -52.28 -17.87
C GLU A 813 26.38 -52.56 -19.36
N TYR A 814 25.37 -52.98 -20.10
CA TYR A 814 25.48 -53.24 -21.53
C TYR A 814 25.83 -51.99 -22.33
N ALA A 815 25.19 -50.84 -22.07
CA ALA A 815 25.46 -49.59 -22.78
C ALA A 815 26.88 -49.07 -22.49
N ILE A 816 27.35 -49.19 -21.25
CA ILE A 816 28.71 -48.84 -20.85
C ILE A 816 29.73 -49.78 -21.49
N GLU A 817 29.50 -51.10 -21.43
CA GLU A 817 30.37 -52.09 -22.09
C GLU A 817 30.41 -51.88 -23.60
N TYR A 818 29.26 -51.64 -24.23
CA TYR A 818 29.19 -51.33 -25.66
C TYR A 818 30.03 -50.11 -26.01
N ALA A 819 29.95 -49.02 -25.23
CA ALA A 819 30.78 -47.83 -25.42
C ALA A 819 32.29 -48.14 -25.26
N ARG A 820 32.67 -48.99 -24.30
CA ARG A 820 34.07 -49.43 -24.10
C ARG A 820 34.58 -50.26 -25.27
N TYR A 821 33.83 -51.27 -25.70
CA TYR A 821 34.18 -52.09 -26.86
C TYR A 821 34.27 -51.25 -28.11
N PHE A 822 33.39 -50.27 -28.26
CA PHE A 822 33.41 -49.32 -29.36
C PHE A 822 34.67 -48.43 -29.36
N ALA A 823 35.03 -47.84 -28.23
CA ALA A 823 36.27 -47.06 -28.11
C ALA A 823 37.52 -47.91 -28.42
N ARG A 824 37.55 -49.15 -27.95
CA ARG A 824 38.64 -50.10 -28.26
C ARG A 824 38.68 -50.48 -29.74
N ALA A 825 37.53 -50.71 -30.37
CA ALA A 825 37.43 -51.02 -31.78
C ALA A 825 37.97 -49.87 -32.64
N GLY A 826 37.64 -48.62 -32.31
CA GLY A 826 38.20 -47.43 -32.98
C GLY A 826 39.71 -47.28 -32.79
N SER A 827 40.26 -47.76 -31.67
CA SER A 827 41.71 -47.73 -31.40
C SER A 827 42.55 -48.81 -32.09
N THR A 828 41.91 -49.75 -32.81
CA THR A 828 42.61 -50.84 -33.53
C THR A 828 43.63 -50.28 -34.51
N THR A 829 44.79 -50.94 -34.66
CA THR A 829 45.84 -50.45 -35.56
C THR A 829 45.54 -50.79 -37.03
N MET A 830 46.09 -50.00 -37.95
CA MET A 830 45.91 -50.22 -39.39
C MET A 830 46.46 -51.57 -39.85
N GLU A 831 47.59 -52.01 -39.28
CA GLU A 831 48.21 -53.31 -39.59
C GLU A 831 47.29 -54.48 -39.24
N GLU A 832 46.66 -54.42 -38.07
CA GLU A 832 45.68 -55.42 -37.63
C GLU A 832 44.47 -55.45 -38.55
N MET A 833 43.86 -54.28 -38.83
CA MET A 833 42.69 -54.18 -39.71
C MET A 833 42.94 -54.64 -41.15
N THR A 834 44.19 -54.57 -41.64
CA THR A 834 44.54 -54.97 -43.02
C THR A 834 44.47 -56.48 -43.23
N SER A 835 44.66 -57.28 -42.17
CA SER A 835 44.65 -58.73 -42.31
C SER A 835 43.23 -59.27 -42.55
N LEU A 836 43.04 -60.08 -43.61
CA LEU A 836 41.74 -60.60 -44.04
C LEU A 836 41.15 -61.67 -43.12
N ASP A 837 41.93 -62.20 -42.19
CA ASP A 837 41.46 -63.27 -41.30
C ASP A 837 40.55 -62.69 -40.22
N MET A 838 39.24 -62.79 -40.45
CA MET A 838 38.18 -62.55 -39.48
C MET A 838 37.65 -63.87 -38.92
N ASN A 839 38.37 -64.99 -39.12
CA ASN A 839 38.00 -66.26 -38.51
C ASN A 839 38.13 -66.10 -37.00
N ILE A 840 37.02 -66.29 -36.29
CA ILE A 840 36.92 -66.09 -34.85
C ILE A 840 37.97 -66.94 -34.12
N ALA A 841 38.31 -68.12 -34.66
CA ALA A 841 39.33 -69.03 -34.12
C ALA A 841 40.72 -68.38 -33.97
N ASN A 842 41.07 -67.42 -34.83
CA ASN A 842 42.38 -66.79 -34.90
C ASN A 842 42.31 -65.25 -34.84
N ILE A 843 41.18 -64.68 -34.41
CA ILE A 843 40.97 -63.23 -34.40
C ILE A 843 41.82 -62.57 -33.30
N SER A 844 42.50 -61.46 -33.62
CA SER A 844 43.21 -60.67 -32.59
C SER A 844 42.22 -60.05 -31.61
N ALA A 845 42.66 -59.70 -30.40
CA ALA A 845 41.80 -59.11 -29.37
C ALA A 845 41.16 -57.78 -29.85
N GLU A 846 41.90 -57.03 -30.65
CA GLU A 846 41.51 -55.74 -31.23
C GLU A 846 40.43 -55.93 -32.29
N LYS A 847 40.62 -56.88 -33.21
CA LYS A 847 39.61 -57.29 -34.19
C LYS A 847 38.37 -57.91 -33.55
N ALA A 848 38.53 -58.57 -32.42
CA ALA A 848 37.43 -59.13 -31.65
C ALA A 848 36.49 -57.99 -31.17
N ASN A 849 37.04 -56.82 -30.80
CA ASN A 849 36.24 -55.64 -30.48
C ASN A 849 35.50 -55.09 -31.71
N VAL A 850 36.15 -55.08 -32.88
CA VAL A 850 35.52 -54.66 -34.15
C VAL A 850 34.34 -55.58 -34.50
N ALA A 851 34.55 -56.89 -34.43
CA ALA A 851 33.52 -57.89 -34.66
C ALA A 851 32.37 -57.78 -33.65
N PHE A 852 32.69 -57.53 -32.37
CA PHE A 852 31.69 -57.29 -31.33
C PHE A 852 30.79 -56.10 -31.68
N VAL A 853 31.37 -54.96 -32.08
CA VAL A 853 30.58 -53.77 -32.41
C VAL A 853 29.65 -54.08 -33.58
N PHE A 854 30.17 -54.58 -34.70
CA PHE A 854 29.35 -54.90 -35.87
C PHE A 854 28.19 -55.85 -35.58
N GLU A 855 28.46 -56.92 -34.83
CA GLU A 855 27.47 -57.94 -34.54
C GLU A 855 26.39 -57.40 -33.59
N ASN A 856 26.77 -56.60 -32.59
CA ASN A 856 25.86 -56.13 -31.56
C ASN A 856 25.16 -54.81 -31.87
N THR A 857 25.71 -53.93 -32.73
CA THR A 857 25.05 -52.66 -33.10
C THR A 857 23.65 -52.92 -33.65
N HIS A 858 23.54 -53.80 -34.66
CA HIS A 858 22.28 -54.05 -35.35
C HIS A 858 21.40 -55.08 -34.64
N ARG A 859 21.99 -56.08 -33.98
CA ARG A 859 21.20 -57.15 -33.35
C ARG A 859 20.63 -56.77 -31.99
N ASN A 860 21.38 -55.99 -31.20
CA ASN A 860 21.07 -55.81 -29.79
C ASN A 860 20.96 -54.33 -29.41
N TYR A 861 21.91 -53.48 -29.81
CA TYR A 861 21.96 -52.08 -29.39
C TYR A 861 20.82 -51.25 -29.97
N ILE A 862 20.64 -51.25 -31.29
CA ILE A 862 19.57 -50.48 -31.95
C ILE A 862 18.17 -50.92 -31.49
N PRO A 863 17.82 -52.22 -31.46
CA PRO A 863 16.51 -52.65 -30.97
C PRO A 863 16.25 -52.28 -29.51
N THR A 864 17.27 -52.32 -28.64
CA THR A 864 17.11 -51.93 -27.23
C THR A 864 16.86 -50.43 -27.10
N MET A 865 17.52 -49.61 -27.92
CA MET A 865 17.27 -48.17 -27.98
C MET A 865 15.87 -47.84 -28.53
N GLU A 866 15.36 -48.61 -29.49
CA GLU A 866 13.98 -48.47 -29.98
C GLU A 866 12.96 -48.81 -28.88
N GLU A 867 13.20 -49.88 -28.11
CA GLU A 867 12.36 -50.22 -26.97
C GLU A 867 12.37 -49.12 -25.89
N LEU A 868 13.54 -48.56 -25.61
CA LEU A 868 13.69 -47.43 -24.68
C LEU A 868 12.96 -46.17 -25.18
N LEU A 869 13.02 -45.88 -26.48
CA LEU A 869 12.27 -44.76 -27.09
C LEU A 869 10.77 -44.94 -26.94
N VAL A 870 10.24 -46.14 -27.17
CA VAL A 870 8.81 -46.44 -26.95
C VAL A 870 8.43 -46.21 -25.49
N LYS A 871 9.29 -46.60 -24.53
CA LYS A 871 9.04 -46.31 -23.11
C LYS A 871 9.03 -44.81 -22.78
N TYR A 872 9.88 -44.02 -23.42
CA TYR A 872 9.82 -42.56 -23.28
C TYR A 872 8.55 -41.98 -23.90
N GLU A 873 8.11 -42.47 -25.06
CA GLU A 873 6.87 -42.06 -25.72
C GLU A 873 5.63 -42.39 -24.88
N ASP A 874 5.56 -43.60 -24.32
CA ASP A 874 4.48 -44.03 -23.42
C ASP A 874 4.40 -43.12 -22.17
N ASN A 875 5.57 -42.76 -21.61
CA ASN A 875 5.64 -41.87 -20.46
C ASN A 875 5.16 -40.44 -20.81
N VAL A 876 5.51 -39.93 -22.01
CA VAL A 876 4.98 -38.65 -22.53
C VAL A 876 3.47 -38.70 -22.69
N GLU A 877 2.93 -39.78 -23.26
CA GLU A 877 1.49 -39.93 -23.46
C GLU A 877 0.75 -40.02 -22.12
N SER A 878 1.26 -40.80 -21.17
CA SER A 878 0.68 -40.92 -19.82
C SER A 878 0.66 -39.58 -19.08
N PHE A 879 1.75 -38.80 -19.18
CA PHE A 879 1.84 -37.47 -18.62
C PHE A 879 0.88 -36.50 -19.32
N GLY A 880 0.78 -36.55 -20.65
CA GLY A 880 -0.17 -35.76 -21.42
C GLY A 880 -1.62 -36.02 -21.00
N ASN A 881 -1.96 -37.28 -20.72
CA ASN A 881 -3.27 -37.66 -20.19
C ASN A 881 -3.50 -37.13 -18.77
N LEU A 882 -2.52 -37.23 -17.86
CA LEU A 882 -2.60 -36.68 -16.51
C LEU A 882 -2.73 -35.16 -16.49
N ALA A 883 -1.96 -34.46 -17.33
CA ALA A 883 -2.02 -33.01 -17.49
C ALA A 883 -3.40 -32.59 -18.04
N SER A 884 -3.90 -33.29 -19.06
CA SER A 884 -5.25 -33.07 -19.59
C SER A 884 -6.34 -33.25 -18.54
N GLN A 885 -6.27 -34.32 -17.72
CA GLN A 885 -7.20 -34.55 -16.62
C GLN A 885 -7.11 -33.46 -15.54
N SER A 886 -5.91 -33.04 -15.18
CA SER A 886 -5.68 -31.97 -14.20
C SER A 886 -6.29 -30.64 -14.68
N VAL A 887 -6.07 -30.29 -15.95
CA VAL A 887 -6.69 -29.10 -16.58
C VAL A 887 -8.21 -29.21 -16.55
N GLN A 888 -8.79 -30.38 -16.84
CA GLN A 888 -10.25 -30.58 -16.77
C GLN A 888 -10.79 -30.39 -15.35
N VAL A 889 -10.11 -30.92 -14.32
CA VAL A 889 -10.51 -30.75 -12.91
C VAL A 889 -10.41 -29.30 -12.47
N ILE A 890 -9.31 -28.61 -12.76
CA ILE A 890 -9.12 -27.20 -12.42
C ILE A 890 -10.16 -26.33 -13.15
N THR A 891 -10.41 -26.61 -14.43
CA THR A 891 -11.45 -25.92 -15.22
C THR A 891 -12.84 -26.16 -14.62
N ALA A 892 -13.14 -27.38 -14.16
CA ALA A 892 -14.40 -27.70 -13.50
C ALA A 892 -14.56 -26.94 -12.17
N ILE A 893 -13.52 -26.90 -11.33
CA ILE A 893 -13.52 -26.15 -10.06
C ILE A 893 -13.74 -24.65 -10.33
N ASN A 894 -13.02 -24.09 -11.31
CA ASN A 894 -13.17 -22.69 -11.70
C ASN A 894 -14.56 -22.39 -12.29
N GLY A 895 -15.13 -23.34 -13.05
CA GLY A 895 -16.50 -23.30 -13.52
C GLY A 895 -17.50 -23.26 -12.38
N ILE A 896 -17.35 -24.14 -11.38
CA ILE A 896 -18.17 -24.16 -10.16
C ILE A 896 -18.04 -22.83 -9.40
N LEU A 897 -16.82 -22.33 -9.20
CA LEU A 897 -16.58 -21.05 -8.52
C LEU A 897 -17.23 -19.87 -9.25
N SER A 898 -17.15 -19.87 -10.58
CA SER A 898 -17.78 -18.86 -11.44
C SER A 898 -19.30 -18.92 -11.37
N VAL A 899 -19.88 -20.12 -11.36
CA VAL A 899 -21.32 -20.35 -11.17
C VAL A 899 -21.76 -19.92 -9.78
N LEU A 900 -21.03 -20.27 -8.71
CA LEU A 900 -21.32 -19.85 -7.35
C LEU A 900 -21.26 -18.32 -7.20
N THR A 901 -20.23 -17.69 -7.74
CA THR A 901 -20.08 -16.23 -7.71
C THR A 901 -21.21 -15.56 -8.48
N SER A 902 -21.54 -16.06 -9.67
CA SER A 902 -22.69 -15.61 -10.47
C SER A 902 -24.01 -15.80 -9.73
N PHE A 903 -24.19 -16.93 -9.05
CA PHE A 903 -25.36 -17.21 -8.23
C PHE A 903 -25.50 -16.23 -7.07
N PHE A 904 -24.42 -15.91 -6.35
CA PHE A 904 -24.46 -14.90 -5.28
C PHE A 904 -24.77 -13.49 -5.82
N VAL A 905 -24.25 -13.14 -7.01
CA VAL A 905 -24.55 -11.88 -7.68
C VAL A 905 -26.02 -11.82 -8.10
N ILE A 906 -26.54 -12.89 -8.71
CA ILE A 906 -27.93 -13.01 -9.16
C ILE A 906 -28.89 -13.07 -7.96
N ARG A 907 -28.57 -13.81 -6.89
CA ARG A 907 -29.42 -13.92 -5.69
C ARG A 907 -29.57 -12.58 -4.96
N ASN A 908 -28.55 -11.72 -5.00
CA ASN A 908 -28.62 -10.39 -4.41
C ASN A 908 -29.28 -9.36 -5.35
N LEU A 909 -29.42 -9.67 -6.65
CA LEU A 909 -30.04 -8.80 -7.66
C LEU A 909 -31.51 -8.46 -7.35
N PRO A 910 -32.41 -9.40 -6.98
CA PRO A 910 -33.80 -9.08 -6.60
C PRO A 910 -33.90 -8.16 -5.39
N ARG A 911 -32.99 -8.28 -4.40
CA ARG A 911 -32.98 -7.41 -3.22
C ARG A 911 -32.60 -5.98 -3.60
N SER A 912 -31.59 -5.83 -4.47
CA SER A 912 -31.22 -4.52 -5.03
C SER A 912 -32.32 -3.95 -5.94
N LEU A 913 -32.99 -4.78 -6.74
CA LEU A 913 -34.11 -4.39 -7.61
C LEU A 913 -35.36 -4.01 -6.83
N LYS A 914 -35.70 -4.72 -5.75
CA LYS A 914 -36.84 -4.36 -4.86
C LYS A 914 -36.60 -3.03 -4.15
N ALA A 915 -35.36 -2.75 -3.70
CA ALA A 915 -34.99 -1.46 -3.14
C ALA A 915 -35.10 -0.30 -4.18
N LEU A 916 -34.84 -0.60 -5.46
CA LEU A 916 -35.03 0.32 -6.58
C LEU A 916 -36.51 0.49 -6.98
N GLN A 917 -37.30 -0.58 -6.97
CA GLN A 917 -38.73 -0.57 -7.27
C GLN A 917 -39.54 0.22 -6.24
N PHE A 918 -39.21 0.13 -4.95
CA PHE A 918 -39.86 0.93 -3.90
C PHE A 918 -39.67 2.44 -4.13
N ARG A 919 -38.49 2.86 -4.61
CA ARG A 919 -38.21 4.26 -5.00
C ARG A 919 -38.89 4.65 -6.32
N HIS A 920 -39.05 3.71 -7.24
CA HIS A 920 -39.74 3.93 -8.50
C HIS A 920 -41.27 4.04 -8.32
N LEU A 921 -41.86 3.28 -7.39
CA LEU A 921 -43.30 3.33 -7.08
C LEU A 921 -43.68 4.70 -6.49
N GLY A 922 -42.84 5.26 -5.61
CA GLY A 922 -43.03 6.62 -5.09
C GLY A 922 -42.97 7.70 -6.17
N CYS A 923 -42.11 7.53 -7.19
CA CYS A 923 -42.00 8.48 -8.32
C CYS A 923 -43.14 8.32 -9.34
N SER A 924 -43.59 7.09 -9.61
CA SER A 924 -44.72 6.84 -10.52
C SER A 924 -46.05 7.28 -9.91
N PHE A 925 -46.23 7.16 -8.59
CA PHE A 925 -47.39 7.69 -7.88
C PHE A 925 -47.44 9.24 -8.00
N GLY A 926 -46.30 9.91 -7.82
CA GLY A 926 -46.17 11.36 -7.99
C GLY A 926 -46.46 11.86 -9.41
N MET A 927 -46.10 11.08 -10.44
CA MET A 927 -46.36 11.44 -11.85
C MET A 927 -47.75 11.06 -12.37
N SER A 928 -48.52 10.26 -11.61
CA SER A 928 -49.89 9.85 -11.99
C SER A 928 -50.99 10.77 -11.46
N LEU A 929 -50.63 11.76 -10.62
CA LEU A 929 -51.58 12.72 -10.08
C LEU A 929 -52.09 13.64 -11.21
N PRO A 930 -53.42 13.68 -11.46
CA PRO A 930 -53.99 14.54 -12.47
C PRO A 930 -53.63 16.01 -12.19
N ARG A 931 -53.32 16.77 -13.24
CA ARG A 931 -52.86 18.16 -13.16
C ARG A 931 -53.73 19.07 -12.27
N ASN A 932 -55.03 18.81 -12.23
CA ASN A 932 -56.01 19.54 -11.42
C ASN A 932 -55.86 19.26 -9.91
N VAL A 933 -55.40 18.06 -9.55
CA VAL A 933 -55.11 17.65 -8.18
C VAL A 933 -53.78 18.25 -7.72
N CYS A 934 -52.76 18.27 -8.58
CA CYS A 934 -51.50 18.98 -8.29
C CYS A 934 -51.69 20.48 -8.11
N GLN A 935 -52.54 21.13 -8.91
CA GLN A 935 -52.86 22.55 -8.73
C GLN A 935 -53.62 22.81 -7.42
N LYS A 936 -54.55 21.93 -7.05
CA LYS A 936 -55.26 22.04 -5.76
C LYS A 936 -54.33 21.78 -4.58
N LEU A 937 -53.43 20.81 -4.67
CA LEU A 937 -52.42 20.56 -3.63
C LEU A 937 -51.42 21.69 -3.52
N PHE A 938 -50.97 22.25 -4.64
CA PHE A 938 -50.06 23.40 -4.63
C PHE A 938 -50.72 24.61 -3.97
N LYS A 939 -51.97 24.92 -4.36
CA LYS A 939 -52.74 26.00 -3.75
C LYS A 939 -53.03 25.75 -2.27
N TYR A 940 -53.28 24.50 -1.89
CA TYR A 940 -53.44 24.09 -0.48
C TYR A 940 -52.15 24.27 0.33
N TYR A 941 -50.99 23.92 -0.22
CA TYR A 941 -49.71 24.15 0.45
C TYR A 941 -49.34 25.63 0.51
N GLU A 942 -49.66 26.41 -0.52
CA GLU A 942 -49.48 27.86 -0.55
C GLU A 942 -50.39 28.55 0.49
N ASP A 943 -51.65 28.12 0.62
CA ASP A 943 -52.56 28.59 1.66
C ASP A 943 -52.10 28.17 3.06
N ILE A 944 -51.52 26.98 3.24
CA ILE A 944 -50.92 26.54 4.52
C ILE A 944 -49.68 27.35 4.87
N GLU A 945 -48.80 27.61 3.90
CA GLU A 945 -47.59 28.40 4.13
C GLU A 945 -47.96 29.85 4.48
N LEU A 946 -49.00 30.39 3.83
CA LEU A 946 -49.56 31.71 4.17
C LEU A 946 -50.17 31.71 5.57
N GLN A 947 -50.93 30.68 5.94
CA GLN A 947 -51.50 30.57 7.29
C GLN A 947 -50.44 30.39 8.38
N MET A 948 -49.36 29.64 8.11
CA MET A 948 -48.24 29.52 9.06
C MET A 948 -47.50 30.85 9.22
N LYS A 949 -47.33 31.64 8.15
CA LYS A 949 -46.75 32.99 8.26
C LYS A 949 -47.63 33.95 9.07
N ILE A 950 -48.94 33.90 8.87
CA ILE A 950 -49.88 34.73 9.65
C ILE A 950 -49.83 34.34 11.14
N LEU A 951 -49.74 33.04 11.45
CA LEU A 951 -49.59 32.56 12.83
C LEU A 951 -48.24 32.96 13.45
N GLU A 952 -47.14 32.89 12.69
CA GLU A 952 -45.82 33.34 13.15
C GLU A 952 -45.79 34.86 13.41
N ASP A 953 -46.44 35.65 12.56
CA ASP A 953 -46.55 37.10 12.73
C ASP A 953 -47.45 37.48 13.93
N GLU A 954 -48.57 36.77 14.14
CA GLU A 954 -49.44 36.94 15.32
C GLU A 954 -48.76 36.51 16.62
N GLU A 955 -47.97 35.43 16.62
CA GLU A 955 -47.15 35.03 17.78
C GLU A 955 -46.05 36.05 18.09
N LEU A 956 -45.43 36.64 17.07
CA LEU A 956 -44.43 37.69 17.24
C LEU A 956 -45.05 38.97 17.84
N GLU A 957 -46.26 39.34 17.40
CA GLU A 957 -46.99 40.49 17.93
C GLU A 957 -47.46 40.27 19.37
N GLN A 958 -47.92 39.05 19.71
CA GLN A 958 -48.24 38.68 21.09
C GLN A 958 -47.01 38.65 22.01
N GLN A 959 -45.85 38.17 21.52
CA GLN A 959 -44.61 38.20 22.29
C GLN A 959 -44.12 39.63 22.54
N ASN A 960 -44.29 40.53 21.59
CA ASN A 960 -43.95 41.95 21.76
C ASN A 960 -44.90 42.66 22.75
N LEU A 961 -46.19 42.33 22.74
CA LEU A 961 -47.15 42.86 23.72
C LEU A 961 -46.89 42.34 25.14
N LEU A 962 -46.53 41.06 25.30
CA LEU A 962 -46.16 40.47 26.59
C LEU A 962 -44.83 41.01 27.12
N GLY A 963 -43.87 41.32 26.23
CA GLY A 963 -42.60 41.95 26.61
C GLY A 963 -42.73 43.39 27.11
N MET A 964 -43.79 44.12 26.71
CA MET A 964 -44.06 45.48 27.21
C MET A 964 -44.70 45.50 28.60
N GLU A 965 -45.45 44.47 28.99
CA GLU A 965 -46.03 44.39 30.35
C GLU A 965 -44.97 44.06 31.42
N ASP A 966 -43.97 43.24 31.10
CA ASP A 966 -42.89 42.87 32.05
C ASP A 966 -41.85 44.00 32.26
N ALA A 967 -41.69 44.90 31.29
CA ALA A 967 -40.81 46.06 31.41
C ALA A 967 -41.41 47.18 32.28
N ALA A 968 -42.73 47.21 32.46
CA ALA A 968 -43.41 48.20 33.31
C ALA A 968 -43.41 47.83 34.80
N SER A 969 -43.20 46.55 35.18
CA SER A 969 -43.27 46.10 36.59
C SER A 969 -41.94 46.09 37.35
N THR A 970 -40.81 46.22 36.66
CA THR A 970 -39.46 46.02 37.25
C THR A 970 -38.76 47.29 37.74
N HIS A 971 -39.40 48.46 37.67
CA HIS A 971 -38.76 49.73 38.02
C HIS A 971 -39.00 50.23 39.47
N ASP A 972 -39.77 49.52 40.31
CA ASP A 972 -40.23 50.05 41.60
C ASP A 972 -39.78 49.31 42.88
N SER A 973 -38.89 48.30 42.80
CA SER A 973 -38.54 47.46 43.99
C SER A 973 -37.08 47.49 44.47
N LYS A 974 -36.25 48.45 44.04
CA LYS A 974 -34.79 48.45 44.35
C LYS A 974 -34.29 49.46 45.39
N ASN A 975 -35.17 50.12 46.14
CA ASN A 975 -34.78 51.14 47.14
C ASN A 975 -35.32 50.86 48.55
N THR A 976 -35.11 49.67 49.11
CA THR A 976 -35.23 49.45 50.58
C THR A 976 -34.65 48.10 50.95
N HIS A 977 -33.37 48.06 51.35
CA HIS A 977 -32.81 47.16 52.39
C HIS A 977 -31.29 47.12 52.25
N GLU A 978 -30.58 47.94 53.02
CA GLU A 978 -29.28 47.59 53.61
C GLU A 978 -28.85 48.71 54.59
N GLU A 979 -29.47 48.71 55.76
CA GLU A 979 -28.93 49.34 56.96
C GLU A 979 -29.13 48.35 58.11
N MET A 980 -28.11 48.21 58.97
CA MET A 980 -27.94 47.23 60.06
C MET A 980 -27.22 45.91 59.71
N SER A 981 -25.90 45.89 59.93
CA SER A 981 -25.32 45.10 61.03
C SER A 981 -23.79 45.26 61.07
N ALA A 982 -23.30 45.80 62.18
CA ALA A 982 -21.89 45.94 62.52
C ALA A 982 -21.61 45.17 63.83
N LYS A 983 -20.50 44.41 63.86
CA LYS A 983 -19.66 43.94 65.00
C LYS A 983 -18.95 42.65 64.55
N GLY A 984 -17.65 42.39 64.67
CA GLY A 984 -16.49 43.08 65.23
C GLY A 984 -15.39 42.03 65.51
N ASN A 985 -14.13 42.26 65.10
CA ASN A 985 -12.89 42.05 65.90
C ASN A 985 -11.61 42.15 65.04
N ARG A 986 -10.59 42.81 65.64
CA ARG A 986 -9.22 43.13 65.18
C ARG A 986 -8.29 41.89 65.36
N SER A 987 -7.09 41.67 64.79
CA SER A 987 -5.89 42.48 64.41
C SER A 987 -4.92 41.59 63.55
N PRO A 988 -3.64 41.93 63.26
CA PRO A 988 -3.14 42.76 62.15
C PRO A 988 -2.11 42.09 61.17
N MET A 989 -2.05 42.61 59.92
CA MET A 989 -0.92 42.92 58.99
C MET A 989 0.46 42.20 59.07
N PRO A 990 1.30 42.14 57.98
CA PRO A 990 1.38 43.14 56.89
C PRO A 990 1.59 42.68 55.42
N LYS A 991 1.05 43.52 54.52
CA LYS A 991 1.59 44.10 53.26
C LYS A 991 2.28 43.20 52.22
N THR A 992 1.72 43.19 51.01
CA THR A 992 2.37 43.80 49.82
C THR A 992 1.33 44.09 48.72
N SER A 993 1.55 45.22 48.05
CA SER A 993 0.82 45.85 46.96
C SER A 993 0.97 45.06 45.63
N THR A 994 0.27 45.26 44.51
CA THR A 994 -0.43 46.41 43.93
C THR A 994 -1.21 45.89 42.70
N GLN A 995 -2.39 46.47 42.41
CA GLN A 995 -2.99 46.77 41.08
C GLN A 995 -2.94 45.74 39.93
N GLY A 996 -3.98 45.49 39.15
CA GLY A 996 -5.19 46.27 38.93
C GLY A 996 -6.14 45.57 37.95
N LYS A 997 -7.40 45.99 38.05
CA LYS A 997 -8.62 45.56 37.35
C LYS A 997 -8.51 45.66 35.82
N SER A 998 -9.25 44.82 35.11
CA SER A 998 -10.42 45.26 34.31
C SER A 998 -11.08 44.06 33.64
N SER A 999 -12.31 43.78 34.08
CA SER A 999 -13.26 42.86 33.46
C SER A 999 -13.96 43.56 32.31
N ARG A 1000 -14.17 42.86 31.18
CA ARG A 1000 -15.22 43.21 30.23
C ARG A 1000 -15.69 41.96 29.49
N ASP A 1001 -16.84 41.47 29.91
CA ASP A 1001 -17.71 40.58 29.15
C ASP A 1001 -18.26 41.34 27.92
N ASN A 1002 -18.38 40.65 26.79
CA ASN A 1002 -19.63 40.66 26.04
C ASN A 1002 -19.69 39.54 25.00
N SER A 1003 -20.82 38.86 25.08
CA SER A 1003 -21.40 37.90 24.17
C SER A 1003 -21.98 38.56 22.91
N ILE A 1004 -21.98 37.87 21.77
CA ILE A 1004 -23.18 37.45 20.99
C ILE A 1004 -22.83 37.10 19.52
N ASN A 1005 -23.52 36.06 19.07
CA ASN A 1005 -23.68 35.47 17.74
C ASN A 1005 -23.67 36.41 16.52
N LYS A 1006 -23.13 35.91 15.39
CA LYS A 1006 -23.72 36.18 14.07
C LYS A 1006 -23.55 35.04 13.07
N ARG A 1007 -24.59 34.90 12.25
CA ARG A 1007 -24.86 33.88 11.22
C ARG A 1007 -24.49 34.44 9.84
N GLU A 1008 -24.02 33.55 8.97
CA GLU A 1008 -23.45 33.80 7.64
C GLU A 1008 -24.49 34.26 6.59
N GLY A 1009 -24.14 35.28 5.79
CA GLY A 1009 -24.75 35.61 4.50
C GLY A 1009 -23.70 35.55 3.39
N ARG A 1010 -23.98 34.81 2.31
CA ARG A 1010 -23.11 34.65 1.14
C ARG A 1010 -23.50 35.62 0.02
N GLY A 1011 -22.59 36.53 -0.34
CA GLY A 1011 -22.58 37.29 -1.59
C GLY A 1011 -21.64 36.63 -2.62
N ARG A 1012 -22.04 36.65 -3.90
CA ARG A 1012 -21.35 36.08 -5.05
C ARG A 1012 -21.17 37.18 -6.11
N ALA A 1013 -19.96 37.33 -6.65
CA ALA A 1013 -19.63 38.02 -7.91
C ALA A 1013 -18.67 37.09 -8.68
N GLY A 1014 -18.73 36.83 -10.00
CA GLY A 1014 -18.86 37.75 -11.16
C GLY A 1014 -17.49 38.38 -11.41
N ARG A 1015 -16.81 38.35 -12.57
CA ARG A 1015 -17.09 38.10 -14.00
C ARG A 1015 -15.73 38.29 -14.77
N ALA A 1016 -15.62 37.81 -16.02
CA ALA A 1016 -14.90 38.42 -17.18
C ALA A 1016 -13.36 38.64 -17.10
N ASP A 1017 -12.54 38.72 -18.15
CA ASP A 1017 -12.60 38.55 -19.62
C ASP A 1017 -11.13 38.49 -20.15
N ASP A 1018 -10.96 37.93 -21.35
CA ASP A 1018 -9.98 38.22 -22.44
C ASP A 1018 -8.44 38.22 -22.24
N ILE A 1019 -7.74 37.59 -23.20
CA ILE A 1019 -6.73 38.21 -24.10
C ILE A 1019 -6.38 37.25 -25.26
N GLU A 1020 -6.40 37.82 -26.47
CA GLU A 1020 -6.02 37.27 -27.77
C GLU A 1020 -4.51 37.02 -27.93
N GLY A 1021 -4.13 36.21 -28.92
CA GLY A 1021 -2.78 36.19 -29.47
C GLY A 1021 -2.51 35.02 -30.41
N GLY A 1022 -2.80 35.20 -31.70
CA GLY A 1022 -2.40 34.27 -32.76
C GLY A 1022 -0.95 34.48 -33.23
N ASN A 1023 -0.35 33.44 -33.82
CA ASN A 1023 0.16 33.50 -35.19
C ASN A 1023 0.82 32.17 -35.63
N ASP A 1024 0.44 31.78 -36.84
CA ASP A 1024 1.23 31.26 -37.96
C ASP A 1024 1.81 29.84 -37.96
N MET A 1025 1.19 29.09 -38.87
CA MET A 1025 1.58 27.92 -39.64
C MET A 1025 2.91 28.13 -40.43
N PRO A 1026 3.55 27.06 -40.95
CA PRO A 1026 3.11 26.55 -42.25
C PRO A 1026 3.08 25.01 -42.38
N ALA A 1027 2.26 24.60 -43.35
CA ALA A 1027 1.99 23.26 -43.83
C ALA A 1027 3.18 22.57 -44.51
N ILE A 1028 3.09 21.23 -44.64
CA ILE A 1028 3.46 20.44 -45.82
C ILE A 1028 2.62 19.14 -45.79
N ASP A 1029 2.01 18.84 -46.94
CA ASP A 1029 1.25 17.65 -47.35
C ASP A 1029 2.10 16.35 -47.27
N ASP A 1030 1.67 15.10 -47.50
CA ASP A 1030 0.48 14.50 -48.12
C ASP A 1030 0.52 12.97 -47.85
N HIS A 1031 -0.60 12.28 -48.15
CA HIS A 1031 -0.72 10.85 -48.54
C HIS A 1031 -0.59 9.72 -47.49
N ASN A 1032 -1.72 9.13 -47.07
CA ASN A 1032 -2.34 7.95 -47.73
C ASN A 1032 -3.35 7.21 -46.81
N HIS A 1033 -4.63 7.20 -47.23
CA HIS A 1033 -5.58 6.09 -46.99
C HIS A 1033 -5.11 4.85 -47.81
N VAL A 1034 -5.42 3.58 -47.55
CA VAL A 1034 -6.70 2.84 -47.42
C VAL A 1034 -6.36 1.40 -46.87
N PRO A 1035 -7.24 0.35 -46.86
CA PRO A 1035 -7.97 -0.17 -45.71
C PRO A 1035 -7.63 -1.62 -45.25
N LEU A 1036 -8.28 -2.00 -44.15
CA LEU A 1036 -8.56 -3.36 -43.68
C LEU A 1036 -9.16 -4.28 -44.77
N THR A 1037 -8.70 -5.54 -44.83
CA THR A 1037 -9.52 -6.69 -45.25
C THR A 1037 -9.28 -7.90 -44.35
N LEU A 1038 -10.38 -8.63 -44.14
CA LEU A 1038 -10.59 -9.88 -43.40
C LEU A 1038 -10.37 -11.06 -44.37
N GLU A 1039 -9.85 -12.19 -43.89
CA GLU A 1039 -9.93 -13.60 -44.37
C GLU A 1039 -8.65 -14.34 -43.93
N ASN A 1040 -8.56 -15.60 -43.50
CA ASN A 1040 -9.51 -16.70 -43.30
C ASN A 1040 -8.88 -17.69 -42.29
N VAL A 1041 -9.76 -18.40 -41.59
CA VAL A 1041 -9.48 -19.58 -40.75
C VAL A 1041 -9.35 -20.81 -41.66
N GLN A 1042 -8.34 -21.65 -41.45
CA GLN A 1042 -8.31 -23.14 -41.55
C GLN A 1042 -6.97 -23.67 -42.06
N MET A 1043 -6.34 -24.53 -41.25
CA MET A 1043 -5.68 -25.80 -41.60
C MET A 1043 -4.51 -26.05 -40.64
N TYR A 1044 -4.64 -27.04 -39.75
CA TYR A 1044 -3.56 -27.97 -39.41
C TYR A 1044 -4.19 -29.22 -38.76
N THR A 1045 -4.48 -30.20 -39.60
CA THR A 1045 -4.48 -31.63 -39.25
C THR A 1045 -3.59 -32.31 -40.28
N ASN A 1046 -2.71 -33.19 -39.81
CA ASN A 1046 -1.77 -34.06 -40.52
C ASN A 1046 -0.36 -33.51 -40.73
N ALA A 1047 0.56 -33.95 -39.87
CA ALA A 1047 1.96 -34.12 -40.20
C ALA A 1047 2.36 -35.58 -39.91
N ASN A 1048 2.30 -36.40 -40.97
CA ASN A 1048 3.12 -37.62 -41.07
C ASN A 1048 4.54 -37.16 -41.41
N THR A 1049 5.48 -37.32 -40.49
CA THR A 1049 6.90 -37.03 -40.71
C THR A 1049 7.55 -38.17 -41.50
N LYS A 1050 7.77 -37.93 -42.79
CA LYS A 1050 8.82 -38.63 -43.57
C LYS A 1050 10.15 -37.95 -43.26
N PHE A 1051 11.07 -38.67 -42.62
CA PHE A 1051 12.47 -38.26 -42.51
C PHE A 1051 13.09 -38.14 -43.91
N SER A 1052 13.57 -36.93 -44.25
CA SER A 1052 14.36 -36.68 -45.45
C SER A 1052 15.83 -36.62 -45.07
N THR A 1053 16.64 -37.49 -45.68
CA THR A 1053 18.09 -37.63 -45.53
C THR A 1053 18.92 -36.45 -46.08
N ASP A 1054 18.28 -35.38 -46.58
CA ASP A 1054 18.95 -34.32 -47.34
C ASP A 1054 19.50 -33.15 -46.49
N GLU A 1055 19.17 -33.09 -45.20
CA GLU A 1055 19.54 -31.95 -44.35
C GLU A 1055 20.89 -32.13 -43.60
N MET A 1056 21.37 -33.37 -43.44
CA MET A 1056 22.70 -33.64 -42.85
C MET A 1056 23.87 -33.33 -43.80
N LEU A 1057 23.65 -33.31 -45.12
CA LEU A 1057 24.72 -33.09 -46.11
C LEU A 1057 25.03 -31.61 -46.38
N ARG A 1058 24.23 -30.66 -45.85
CA ARG A 1058 24.40 -29.23 -46.12
C ARG A 1058 25.34 -28.47 -45.16
N LEU A 1059 25.85 -29.10 -44.10
CA LEU A 1059 26.73 -28.44 -43.13
C LEU A 1059 28.24 -28.46 -43.49
N HIS A 1060 28.65 -29.03 -44.62
CA HIS A 1060 30.08 -29.21 -44.96
C HIS A 1060 30.63 -28.40 -46.14
N ALA A 1061 29.93 -27.36 -46.62
CA ALA A 1061 30.40 -26.57 -47.76
C ALA A 1061 30.29 -25.05 -47.56
N VAL A 1062 31.16 -24.45 -46.72
CA VAL A 1062 31.58 -23.05 -46.91
C VAL A 1062 33.06 -22.90 -46.55
N SER A 1063 33.83 -22.55 -47.57
CA SER A 1063 35.25 -22.24 -47.61
C SER A 1063 35.60 -20.86 -47.04
N SER A 1064 36.87 -20.73 -46.62
CA SER A 1064 37.75 -19.55 -46.49
C SER A 1064 37.26 -18.23 -47.11
N PRO A 1065 37.54 -17.09 -46.45
CA PRO A 1065 38.47 -16.16 -47.12
C PRO A 1065 39.53 -15.49 -46.23
N ASP A 1066 40.63 -15.14 -46.90
CA ASP A 1066 41.79 -14.36 -46.48
C ASP A 1066 41.47 -13.07 -45.71
N THR A 1067 42.22 -12.78 -44.65
CA THR A 1067 42.55 -11.39 -44.28
C THR A 1067 43.97 -11.25 -43.73
N LYS A 1068 44.58 -10.15 -44.16
CA LYS A 1068 45.99 -9.77 -44.09
C LYS A 1068 46.48 -9.49 -42.66
N GLU A 1069 47.74 -9.87 -42.42
CA GLU A 1069 48.53 -9.55 -41.24
C GLU A 1069 48.94 -8.06 -41.17
N ALA A 1070 48.87 -7.48 -39.97
CA ALA A 1070 49.83 -6.48 -39.47
C ALA A 1070 49.86 -6.54 -37.92
N PRO A 1071 51.00 -6.25 -37.26
CA PRO A 1071 51.36 -6.88 -35.99
C PRO A 1071 51.13 -5.99 -34.77
N PHE A 1072 50.70 -6.57 -33.64
CA PHE A 1072 50.71 -5.89 -32.34
C PHE A 1072 51.21 -6.79 -31.20
N GLN A 1073 52.46 -6.50 -30.80
CA GLN A 1073 53.04 -6.46 -29.46
C GLN A 1073 52.60 -7.50 -28.41
N GLN A 1074 53.43 -8.54 -28.24
CA GLN A 1074 53.55 -9.29 -26.99
C GLN A 1074 54.39 -8.51 -25.97
N THR A 1075 53.78 -8.09 -24.86
CA THR A 1075 54.50 -7.72 -23.64
C THR A 1075 54.81 -8.98 -22.82
N LYS A 1076 56.11 -9.26 -22.67
CA LYS A 1076 56.70 -10.25 -21.75
C LYS A 1076 56.34 -9.94 -20.29
N PRO A 1077 56.14 -10.96 -19.43
CA PRO A 1077 56.47 -10.82 -18.01
C PRO A 1077 57.93 -11.24 -17.77
N ALA A 1078 58.64 -10.38 -17.05
CA ALA A 1078 60.03 -10.55 -16.67
C ALA A 1078 60.18 -11.57 -15.53
N MET A 1079 61.05 -12.57 -15.74
CA MET A 1079 61.73 -13.26 -14.65
C MET A 1079 62.90 -12.39 -14.16
N SER A 1080 63.09 -12.32 -12.84
CA SER A 1080 64.42 -12.28 -12.22
C SER A 1080 64.37 -12.67 -10.73
N PRO A 1081 65.46 -13.21 -10.16
CA PRO A 1081 65.44 -14.12 -9.01
C PRO A 1081 66.13 -13.55 -7.76
N LEU A 1082 65.81 -14.07 -6.57
CA LEU A 1082 66.70 -13.97 -5.40
C LEU A 1082 66.65 -15.25 -4.55
N ARG A 1083 67.84 -15.88 -4.43
CA ARG A 1083 68.23 -16.99 -3.51
C ARG A 1083 68.03 -16.54 -2.05
N GLY A 1084 67.44 -17.33 -1.14
CA GLY A 1084 67.99 -18.49 -0.39
C GLY A 1084 68.07 -18.14 1.13
N PRO A 1085 68.31 -19.06 2.10
CA PRO A 1085 68.45 -20.53 2.05
C PRO A 1085 67.69 -21.33 3.15
N LEU A 1086 67.54 -22.65 2.88
CA LEU A 1086 67.62 -23.86 3.74
C LEU A 1086 67.14 -23.83 5.21
N THR A 1087 66.22 -24.75 5.55
CA THR A 1087 66.46 -25.89 6.47
C THR A 1087 65.42 -27.02 6.27
N SER A 1088 65.86 -28.24 6.59
CA SER A 1088 65.29 -29.56 6.31
C SER A 1088 64.31 -30.09 7.35
N GLY A 1089 63.36 -30.93 6.91
CA GLY A 1089 62.64 -31.87 7.78
C GLY A 1089 61.60 -32.74 7.06
N LYS A 1090 61.98 -33.98 6.69
CA LYS A 1090 61.11 -35.15 6.39
C LYS A 1090 60.47 -35.69 7.70
N PRO A 1091 59.53 -36.66 7.74
CA PRO A 1091 59.19 -37.70 6.73
C PRO A 1091 57.68 -38.10 6.55
N GLU A 1092 57.39 -38.71 5.39
CA GLU A 1092 56.79 -40.05 5.13
C GLU A 1092 55.77 -40.69 6.12
N VAL A 1093 54.57 -41.07 5.62
CA VAL A 1093 53.71 -42.13 6.20
C VAL A 1093 52.99 -42.92 5.08
N GLN A 1094 53.11 -44.25 5.19
CA GLN A 1094 52.52 -45.33 4.37
C GLN A 1094 51.21 -45.87 4.97
N PHE A 1095 50.44 -46.56 4.12
CA PHE A 1095 49.27 -47.41 4.42
C PHE A 1095 49.57 -48.52 5.45
N PRO A 1096 48.54 -49.05 6.16
CA PRO A 1096 48.62 -50.37 6.78
C PRO A 1096 47.53 -51.34 6.27
N GLY A 1097 47.94 -52.60 6.15
CA GLY A 1097 47.09 -53.78 6.10
C GLY A 1097 47.53 -54.77 7.19
N ASP A 1098 46.52 -55.32 7.87
CA ASP A 1098 46.32 -56.62 8.53
C ASP A 1098 47.40 -57.34 9.37
N ALA A 1099 46.90 -57.77 10.54
CA ALA A 1099 46.98 -59.10 11.17
C ALA A 1099 47.78 -59.27 12.48
N GLU A 1100 47.11 -60.01 13.39
CA GLU A 1100 47.59 -60.88 14.48
C GLU A 1100 47.89 -60.36 15.91
N GLU A 1101 46.92 -60.70 16.80
CA GLU A 1101 47.02 -61.65 17.93
C GLU A 1101 47.55 -61.26 19.36
N VAL A 1102 46.71 -61.64 20.34
CA VAL A 1102 46.90 -62.06 21.76
C VAL A 1102 47.32 -61.04 22.85
N ALA A 1103 46.41 -60.78 23.82
CA ALA A 1103 46.52 -61.23 25.25
C ALA A 1103 45.55 -60.51 26.24
N GLY A 1104 44.80 -61.31 27.02
CA GLY A 1104 44.32 -61.07 28.41
C GLY A 1104 43.02 -60.27 28.60
N SER A 1105 42.12 -60.56 29.56
CA SER A 1105 41.98 -61.59 30.60
C SER A 1105 40.62 -61.39 31.33
N GLU A 1106 40.07 -62.47 31.92
CA GLU A 1106 39.05 -62.52 33.01
C GLU A 1106 37.59 -62.14 32.64
N HIS A 1107 36.51 -62.84 33.01
CA HIS A 1107 36.22 -63.70 34.15
C HIS A 1107 35.06 -64.69 33.83
N GLU A 1108 35.24 -65.93 34.30
CA GLU A 1108 34.29 -66.92 34.87
C GLU A 1108 32.78 -66.91 34.55
N GLY A 1109 32.25 -68.12 34.27
CA GLY A 1109 30.84 -68.44 34.46
C GLY A 1109 30.35 -69.67 33.69
N HIS A 1110 30.76 -70.84 34.16
CA HIS A 1110 30.57 -72.19 33.62
C HIS A 1110 29.14 -72.75 33.81
N GLU A 1111 28.88 -73.83 33.07
CA GLU A 1111 27.92 -74.93 33.30
C GLU A 1111 26.49 -74.82 32.73
N ASP A 1112 25.92 -75.83 32.07
CA ASP A 1112 26.48 -76.99 31.36
C ASP A 1112 25.37 -77.73 30.60
N HIS A 1113 25.83 -78.53 29.64
CA HIS A 1113 25.29 -79.81 29.19
C HIS A 1113 24.17 -79.96 28.13
N SER A 1114 24.64 -80.63 27.06
CA SER A 1114 24.11 -81.86 26.44
C SER A 1114 23.23 -81.66 25.20
N THR A 1115 23.40 -82.37 24.08
CA THR A 1115 24.32 -83.43 23.65
C THR A 1115 24.08 -83.69 22.15
N LEU A 1116 25.16 -84.09 21.47
CA LEU A 1116 25.25 -85.07 20.38
C LEU A 1116 24.47 -84.92 19.05
N ASP A 1117 25.30 -84.82 18.01
CA ASP A 1117 25.43 -85.71 16.84
C ASP A 1117 24.59 -85.56 15.57
N ASP A 1118 25.37 -85.60 14.48
CA ASP A 1118 25.17 -86.17 13.16
C ASP A 1118 24.27 -85.46 12.13
N ALA A 1119 24.97 -84.74 11.26
CA ALA A 1119 25.23 -85.07 9.85
C ALA A 1119 24.06 -85.39 8.89
N THR A 1120 24.31 -84.96 7.64
CA THR A 1120 23.73 -85.38 6.35
C THR A 1120 22.43 -84.71 5.84
N ASP A 1121 22.66 -83.73 4.95
CA ASP A 1121 22.00 -83.54 3.64
C ASP A 1121 21.78 -84.88 2.90
N PRO A 1122 20.88 -85.07 1.88
CA PRO A 1122 20.42 -84.06 0.91
C PRO A 1122 18.99 -84.21 0.29
N ASN A 1123 18.58 -83.17 -0.46
CA ASN A 1123 17.73 -83.11 -1.67
C ASN A 1123 16.74 -84.26 -2.02
N HIS A 1124 15.44 -83.94 -2.18
CA HIS A 1124 14.67 -84.18 -3.43
C HIS A 1124 13.21 -83.65 -3.43
N VAL A 1125 12.84 -82.98 -4.53
CA VAL A 1125 11.50 -82.69 -5.10
C VAL A 1125 10.84 -84.03 -5.55
N PRO A 1126 9.49 -84.32 -5.50
CA PRO A 1126 8.44 -83.61 -6.25
C PRO A 1126 6.94 -83.67 -5.80
N SER A 1127 6.15 -82.78 -6.43
CA SER A 1127 4.76 -82.94 -6.93
C SER A 1127 3.54 -83.27 -6.03
N MET A 1128 2.58 -82.34 -6.10
CA MET A 1128 1.11 -82.48 -6.24
C MET A 1128 0.32 -83.53 -5.40
N SER A 1129 -0.55 -83.04 -4.50
CA SER A 1129 -2.02 -83.00 -4.66
C SER A 1129 -2.81 -83.19 -3.35
N SER A 1130 -3.90 -82.43 -3.26
CA SER A 1130 -5.12 -82.64 -2.45
C SER A 1130 -5.09 -82.37 -0.92
N GLY A 1131 -6.13 -81.65 -0.47
CA GLY A 1131 -6.77 -81.91 0.82
C GLY A 1131 -6.68 -80.83 1.90
N CYS A 1132 -7.71 -79.97 1.95
CA CYS A 1132 -8.31 -79.27 3.11
C CYS A 1132 -7.58 -79.25 4.48
N SER A 1133 -7.38 -78.05 5.04
CA SER A 1133 -8.07 -77.51 6.23
C SER A 1133 -7.20 -76.56 7.08
N GLY A 1134 -7.78 -75.42 7.50
CA GLY A 1134 -7.28 -74.47 8.53
C GLY A 1134 -6.12 -73.57 8.06
N GLY A 1135 -6.19 -72.24 8.01
CA GLY A 1135 -7.03 -71.28 8.72
C GLY A 1135 -6.15 -70.44 9.64
N VAL A 1136 -5.60 -69.31 9.16
CA VAL A 1136 -5.31 -68.10 9.95
C VAL A 1136 -5.33 -66.91 8.98
N ALA A 1137 -6.33 -66.06 9.14
CA ALA A 1137 -6.47 -64.76 8.53
C ALA A 1137 -6.46 -63.73 9.66
N HIS A 1138 -5.61 -62.71 9.57
CA HIS A 1138 -5.78 -61.43 10.27
C HIS A 1138 -4.92 -60.40 9.53
N GLU A 1139 -5.53 -59.72 8.56
CA GLU A 1139 -5.12 -58.39 8.06
C GLU A 1139 -6.11 -57.84 7.00
N HIS A 1140 -7.09 -58.63 6.54
CA HIS A 1140 -8.05 -58.21 5.51
C HIS A 1140 -9.38 -57.62 6.03
N GLU A 1141 -9.61 -57.51 7.34
CA GLU A 1141 -10.89 -57.06 7.93
C GLU A 1141 -11.03 -55.53 8.06
N GLU A 1142 -9.93 -54.77 8.00
CA GLU A 1142 -10.00 -53.31 8.16
C GLU A 1142 -10.35 -52.58 6.85
N GLU A 1143 -10.09 -53.21 5.71
CA GLU A 1143 -10.36 -52.64 4.37
C GLU A 1143 -11.81 -52.85 3.92
N GLU A 1144 -12.46 -53.96 4.31
CA GLU A 1144 -13.89 -54.20 4.04
C GLU A 1144 -14.82 -53.37 4.94
N ALA A 1145 -14.37 -52.94 6.13
CA ALA A 1145 -15.14 -52.06 7.00
C ALA A 1145 -15.27 -50.63 6.42
N LYS A 1146 -14.19 -50.09 5.83
CA LYS A 1146 -14.23 -48.80 5.13
C LYS A 1146 -15.12 -48.81 3.89
N LYS A 1147 -15.08 -49.90 3.12
CA LYS A 1147 -15.88 -50.04 1.89
C LYS A 1147 -17.38 -50.11 2.15
N ARG A 1148 -17.81 -50.67 3.29
CA ARG A 1148 -19.23 -50.72 3.71
C ARG A 1148 -19.76 -49.42 4.34
N GLU A 1149 -18.88 -48.55 4.85
CA GLU A 1149 -19.27 -47.23 5.35
C GLU A 1149 -19.39 -46.20 4.21
N GLU A 1150 -18.64 -46.41 3.11
CA GLU A 1150 -18.72 -45.62 1.88
C GLU A 1150 -19.93 -46.00 1.01
N GLU A 1151 -20.38 -47.25 1.01
CA GLU A 1151 -21.66 -47.67 0.40
C GLU A 1151 -22.92 -47.29 1.22
N ARG A 1152 -22.75 -46.84 2.48
CA ARG A 1152 -23.86 -46.36 3.35
C ARG A 1152 -24.01 -44.84 3.38
N ARG A 1153 -23.04 -44.08 2.86
CA ARG A 1153 -23.14 -42.64 2.62
C ARG A 1153 -23.67 -42.37 1.23
#